data_AF-A0A7Y4YBA0-F1
#
_entry.id   AF-A0A7Y4YBA0-F1
#
_cell.length_a   1.000
_cell.length_b   1.000
_cell.length_c   1.000
_cell.angle_alpha   90.00
_cell.angle_beta   90.00
_cell.angle_gamma   90.00
#
_symmetry.space_group_name_H-M   'P 1'
#
loop_
_entity.id
_entity.type
_entity.pdbx_description
1 polymer ?
#
loop_
_entity_poly.entity_id
_entity_poly.type
_entity_poly.pdbx_seq_one_letter_code
_entity_poly.pdbx_strand_id
1 'polypeptide(L)'
;MKKVFVLLLLSFFFYNTTNAQSAFRQQKNLDNDWKFHFGHAANPEKDFNYSIKTIFSKSGGAAGTAIDAKFKDSAWRTLNLPHDWAVELPFAYIDNFDVESHGYKPVGGLFPETSIGWYRKHFMVAKSDSGQRFQIQFDGIYRDANVWINGFYLGNNKSGYVGVNYDVTDFLNYDRENVIVVRVDATQYEGWFYEGAGIYRHVWLNKYANTHIATDGIFAYSKVDNNKATVTVETTISNEDFATTSNSINVYLTDRTGKIVGTAKEQKIALNVNEEKIAVQTIAISNPKLWSLEDPYLYRVVVELKSNGKIIDTKKLRVGIRTVEIKTNGVFLNGKYVKIYGTNNHQDHAGLGSALPDYIQYYRIGLLKNMGVNAYRTSHNAPTPELLDACDSLGMLVLDEQRLLNSGAEYMNQFERLVKRDRSRASVFLWSIGNEEGWIHTTSTGRRIAQTFIAKQKQLDPTRSCTYAADVANVFKGVNEVIPVRSFNYRQYAVADYHRDHPDQPLLGTEMGSTVTTRGVYEKDSLHAYLPDQDITAPWWASKAEDWWKLAGPNGFWLGGFVWTGFDYRGEPTPYKWPNINSHFGIMDMCGFPKNIYYYYQSWWTDKDVLHISPNWNLPDKKAGWQEKEGKPVDVWVNSNADNVELFLNGKSLGKKDMPRNSHLQWTVNYEPGKLEAIAYKKGKKLTAKVETTGVPTEVVVTPYKTTILADGKDATVINITVVDREGREVPDADNLIKFAIEGEGKIIGVGNGDPSSHEADKCADGLWQRHLFNGKCQVIIQGTAKTGMIKFDAIATGLWKGGTDIISVSPEANAIITTDKTYELKGEAAKPRVADKMLGADISFLPELEARGMKFSDKGVEKDAIQILKDHGFNYVRLRIFNEPANDSGYSPKKGFCNLDYTKQMAKRVKAAGMKLLLDFHYSDYWADPGKQYKPAAWKGLSFTELKKALYDYTQKVMQELKAQGTTPDMVQIGNEINHGIVWPEGNVNNPDGLAQLINAGTAAVKSVDPNVVMMLHVALGGQNNESVNFIDNMIARGVSFDVIGESYYPKWHGTLDDLRDNLNDLIQRYNKDVIVVEYSALKSEVNKIVFDIPNSKGKGTCIWEPLSTWEKVFDNNGKSNALLLMYDEISKEFVQK
;
A
#
# COMPACT_ATOMS: atom_id res chain seq x y z
N MET A 1 58.09 -74.19 -17.51
CA MET A 1 57.34 -75.03 -16.53
C MET A 1 55.83 -74.85 -16.75
N LYS A 2 55.00 -75.74 -16.21
CA LYS A 2 53.59 -76.04 -16.52
C LYS A 2 52.58 -74.86 -16.54
N LYS A 3 51.66 -74.92 -17.53
CA LYS A 3 50.17 -74.76 -17.53
C LYS A 3 49.46 -73.90 -16.46
N VAL A 4 48.42 -73.13 -16.84
CA VAL A 4 46.95 -73.42 -16.70
C VAL A 4 46.08 -72.22 -17.21
N PHE A 5 44.78 -72.46 -17.40
CA PHE A 5 43.73 -71.76 -18.17
C PHE A 5 42.83 -70.75 -17.38
N VAL A 6 42.20 -69.83 -18.13
CA VAL A 6 40.78 -69.34 -18.04
C VAL A 6 40.32 -68.14 -17.18
N LEU A 7 39.31 -67.48 -17.78
CA LEU A 7 38.57 -66.24 -17.51
C LEU A 7 38.07 -65.97 -16.08
N LEU A 8 37.84 -64.68 -15.80
CA LEU A 8 36.59 -64.20 -15.18
C LEU A 8 36.24 -62.77 -15.65
N LEU A 9 34.99 -62.55 -16.10
CA LEU A 9 34.42 -61.20 -16.26
C LEU A 9 34.17 -60.60 -14.88
N LEU A 10 34.37 -59.29 -14.71
CA LEU A 10 33.65 -58.47 -13.73
C LEU A 10 33.69 -56.96 -14.08
N SER A 11 32.53 -56.49 -14.55
CA SER A 11 31.95 -55.14 -14.35
C SER A 11 32.89 -53.91 -14.23
N PHE A 12 32.84 -53.06 -15.26
CA PHE A 12 33.06 -51.62 -15.12
C PHE A 12 32.03 -51.04 -14.14
N PHE A 13 32.46 -50.62 -12.96
CA PHE A 13 31.66 -49.75 -12.10
C PHE A 13 31.70 -48.32 -12.64
N PHE A 14 30.62 -47.90 -13.31
CA PHE A 14 30.33 -46.47 -13.45
C PHE A 14 30.03 -45.92 -12.05
N TYR A 15 30.92 -45.06 -11.54
CA TYR A 15 30.63 -44.22 -10.39
C TYR A 15 29.60 -43.16 -10.80
N ASN A 16 28.32 -43.52 -10.73
CA ASN A 16 27.22 -42.57 -10.73
C ASN A 16 27.27 -41.79 -9.42
N THR A 17 28.04 -40.70 -9.38
CA THR A 17 27.94 -39.70 -8.32
C THR A 17 26.61 -38.98 -8.46
N THR A 18 25.55 -39.53 -7.84
CA THR A 18 24.25 -38.89 -7.71
C THR A 18 24.34 -37.72 -6.74
N ASN A 19 24.96 -36.62 -7.18
CA ASN A 19 24.75 -35.33 -6.55
C ASN A 19 23.25 -35.02 -6.67
N ALA A 20 22.59 -34.80 -5.55
CA ALA A 20 21.19 -34.42 -5.50
C ALA A 20 21.04 -32.97 -5.99
N GLN A 21 21.00 -32.81 -7.32
CA GLN A 21 20.70 -31.56 -8.00
C GLN A 21 19.32 -31.08 -7.52
N SER A 22 19.19 -29.82 -7.10
CA SER A 22 17.93 -29.30 -6.58
C SER A 22 16.92 -29.14 -7.73
N ALA A 23 16.10 -30.16 -7.96
CA ALA A 23 15.16 -30.28 -9.07
C ALA A 23 13.90 -29.38 -8.95
N PHE A 24 14.09 -28.15 -8.47
CA PHE A 24 13.04 -27.16 -8.32
C PHE A 24 13.43 -25.90 -9.10
N ARG A 25 12.47 -25.33 -9.82
CA ARG A 25 12.62 -24.04 -10.47
C ARG A 25 13.00 -22.97 -9.46
N GLN A 26 13.92 -22.11 -9.85
CA GLN A 26 14.36 -20.95 -9.08
C GLN A 26 14.12 -19.70 -9.91
N GLN A 27 13.51 -18.69 -9.31
CA GLN A 27 13.41 -17.34 -9.86
C GLN A 27 14.21 -16.44 -8.92
N LYS A 28 15.37 -15.97 -9.38
CA LYS A 28 16.28 -15.13 -8.60
C LYS A 28 16.18 -13.70 -9.11
N ASN A 29 15.84 -12.77 -8.23
CA ASN A 29 15.90 -11.36 -8.56
C ASN A 29 17.35 -10.93 -8.85
N LEU A 30 17.55 -10.14 -9.91
CA LEU A 30 18.85 -9.66 -10.36
C LEU A 30 19.05 -8.15 -10.16
N ASP A 31 18.15 -7.46 -9.47
CA ASP A 31 18.09 -5.99 -9.46
C ASP A 31 19.30 -5.30 -8.80
N ASN A 32 19.98 -5.97 -7.86
CA ASN A 32 21.08 -5.35 -7.12
C ASN A 32 22.37 -5.22 -7.95
N ASP A 33 23.23 -4.26 -7.60
CA ASP A 33 24.61 -4.04 -8.11
C ASP A 33 24.75 -4.10 -9.64
N TRP A 34 23.93 -3.34 -10.37
CA TRP A 34 24.16 -3.02 -11.78
C TRP A 34 25.16 -1.87 -11.92
N LYS A 35 25.87 -1.88 -13.04
CA LYS A 35 26.66 -0.75 -13.53
C LYS A 35 25.83 0.05 -14.53
N PHE A 36 25.86 1.37 -14.43
CA PHE A 36 25.17 2.30 -15.32
C PHE A 36 26.09 3.40 -15.84
N HIS A 37 25.93 3.76 -17.12
CA HIS A 37 26.57 4.91 -17.75
C HIS A 37 25.72 5.41 -18.92
N PHE A 38 25.69 6.73 -19.14
CA PHE A 38 25.05 7.31 -20.33
C PHE A 38 25.82 6.94 -21.60
N GLY A 39 25.10 6.55 -22.66
CA GLY A 39 25.63 6.45 -24.02
C GLY A 39 25.51 7.80 -24.74
N HIS A 40 25.36 7.78 -26.07
CA HIS A 40 25.05 9.01 -26.81
C HIS A 40 24.36 8.73 -28.15
N ALA A 41 23.14 9.22 -28.34
CA ALA A 41 22.34 8.88 -29.52
C ALA A 41 22.98 9.32 -30.85
N ALA A 42 23.61 10.50 -30.87
CA ALA A 42 24.16 11.11 -32.07
C ALA A 42 25.71 11.03 -32.22
N ASN A 43 26.42 10.31 -31.33
CA ASN A 43 27.88 10.22 -31.38
C ASN A 43 28.34 8.80 -31.03
N PRO A 44 28.83 8.01 -32.00
CA PRO A 44 29.10 6.60 -31.79
C PRO A 44 30.32 6.34 -30.90
N GLU A 45 31.29 7.24 -30.82
CA GLU A 45 32.46 7.11 -29.94
C GLU A 45 32.05 7.25 -28.47
N LYS A 46 31.15 8.21 -28.19
CA LYS A 46 30.52 8.38 -26.87
C LYS A 46 29.50 7.27 -26.55
N ASP A 47 28.96 6.59 -27.56
CA ASP A 47 28.12 5.39 -27.43
C ASP A 47 28.93 4.09 -27.44
N PHE A 48 30.11 4.10 -26.80
CA PHE A 48 31.02 2.96 -26.67
C PHE A 48 31.34 2.24 -28.01
N ASN A 49 31.48 3.01 -29.08
CA ASN A 49 31.76 2.56 -30.45
C ASN A 49 30.69 1.64 -31.07
N TYR A 50 29.46 1.62 -30.54
CA TYR A 50 28.41 0.65 -30.88
C TYR A 50 28.18 0.48 -32.39
N SER A 51 27.94 1.58 -33.11
CA SER A 51 27.66 1.56 -34.55
C SER A 51 28.89 1.68 -35.46
N ILE A 52 30.10 1.74 -34.90
CA ILE A 52 31.39 1.83 -35.64
C ILE A 52 32.33 0.64 -35.38
N LYS A 53 31.82 -0.44 -34.76
CA LYS A 53 32.52 -1.72 -34.60
C LYS A 53 31.70 -2.87 -35.17
N THR A 54 32.38 -3.86 -35.74
CA THR A 54 31.76 -5.00 -36.43
C THR A 54 31.27 -6.10 -35.48
N ILE A 55 30.39 -5.76 -34.53
CA ILE A 55 29.94 -6.63 -33.43
C ILE A 55 29.14 -7.88 -33.87
N PHE A 56 28.61 -7.91 -35.10
CA PHE A 56 27.87 -9.06 -35.65
C PHE A 56 28.71 -9.94 -36.59
N SER A 57 30.00 -9.59 -36.81
CA SER A 57 30.86 -10.32 -37.76
C SER A 57 31.35 -11.69 -37.25
N LYS A 58 31.31 -11.90 -35.92
CA LYS A 58 31.67 -13.12 -35.20
C LYS A 58 30.83 -13.23 -33.93
N SER A 59 30.17 -14.36 -33.69
CA SER A 59 29.39 -14.60 -32.46
C SER A 59 30.26 -14.44 -31.21
N GLY A 60 29.79 -13.68 -30.21
CA GLY A 60 30.55 -13.36 -29.00
C GLY A 60 31.65 -12.29 -29.17
N GLY A 61 31.91 -11.81 -30.40
CA GLY A 61 33.03 -10.91 -30.70
C GLY A 61 32.67 -9.43 -30.67
N ALA A 62 32.90 -8.75 -29.55
CA ALA A 62 32.52 -7.34 -29.35
C ALA A 62 33.67 -6.39 -28.93
N ALA A 63 34.92 -6.77 -29.22
CA ALA A 63 36.11 -6.07 -28.75
C ALA A 63 36.15 -4.56 -29.10
N GLY A 64 36.46 -3.74 -28.10
CA GLY A 64 36.49 -2.28 -28.22
C GLY A 64 35.13 -1.59 -28.06
N THR A 65 34.13 -2.30 -27.53
CA THR A 65 32.81 -1.76 -27.15
C THR A 65 32.46 -2.14 -25.70
N ALA A 66 31.41 -1.53 -25.14
CA ALA A 66 30.87 -1.90 -23.82
C ALA A 66 30.14 -3.27 -23.80
N ILE A 67 29.95 -3.91 -24.96
CA ILE A 67 29.34 -5.25 -25.09
C ILE A 67 30.36 -6.37 -24.77
N ASP A 68 31.67 -6.10 -24.86
CA ASP A 68 32.70 -7.08 -24.51
C ASP A 68 32.62 -7.42 -23.01
N ALA A 69 32.63 -8.72 -22.68
CA ALA A 69 32.69 -9.18 -21.29
C ALA A 69 33.94 -8.66 -20.57
N LYS A 70 35.05 -8.42 -21.30
CA LYS A 70 36.32 -7.89 -20.77
C LYS A 70 36.37 -6.36 -20.67
N PHE A 71 35.31 -5.66 -21.04
CA PHE A 71 35.23 -4.20 -20.87
C PHE A 71 35.35 -3.82 -19.39
N LYS A 72 36.09 -2.75 -19.08
CA LYS A 72 36.32 -2.29 -17.71
C LYS A 72 35.30 -1.23 -17.33
N ASP A 73 34.26 -1.63 -16.63
CA ASP A 73 33.18 -0.77 -16.12
C ASP A 73 33.37 -0.32 -14.66
N SER A 74 34.57 -0.47 -14.09
CA SER A 74 34.85 -0.10 -12.70
C SER A 74 34.60 1.39 -12.40
N ALA A 75 34.62 2.25 -13.42
CA ALA A 75 34.30 3.68 -13.34
C ALA A 75 32.80 4.01 -13.56
N TRP A 76 31.97 3.03 -13.93
CA TRP A 76 30.53 3.23 -14.09
C TRP A 76 29.83 3.30 -12.73
N ARG A 77 28.75 4.07 -12.65
CA ARG A 77 27.93 4.20 -11.42
C ARG A 77 27.41 2.82 -11.04
N THR A 78 27.47 2.48 -9.75
CA THR A 78 26.81 1.28 -9.23
C THR A 78 25.44 1.67 -8.69
N LEU A 79 24.40 0.93 -9.05
CA LEU A 79 23.02 1.17 -8.62
C LEU A 79 22.23 -0.14 -8.53
N ASN A 80 21.05 -0.07 -7.94
CA ASN A 80 20.08 -1.15 -7.97
C ASN A 80 18.91 -0.75 -8.88
N LEU A 81 18.30 -1.75 -9.50
CA LEU A 81 17.01 -1.63 -10.20
C LEU A 81 15.86 -1.79 -9.18
N PRO A 82 14.60 -1.47 -9.53
CA PRO A 82 14.18 -0.70 -10.70
C PRO A 82 14.87 0.68 -10.81
N HIS A 83 15.25 1.10 -12.02
CA HIS A 83 15.92 2.38 -12.25
C HIS A 83 15.32 3.15 -13.43
N ASP A 84 14.88 4.36 -13.12
CA ASP A 84 14.45 5.38 -14.06
C ASP A 84 15.45 6.54 -13.96
N TRP A 85 16.26 6.77 -14.99
CA TRP A 85 17.26 7.85 -14.96
C TRP A 85 16.63 9.22 -15.25
N ALA A 86 15.47 9.27 -15.88
CA ALA A 86 14.86 10.53 -16.31
C ALA A 86 14.37 11.36 -15.11
N VAL A 87 13.98 10.72 -14.00
CA VAL A 87 13.58 11.41 -12.77
C VAL A 87 14.77 12.14 -12.11
N GLU A 88 15.99 11.61 -12.28
CA GLU A 88 17.21 12.18 -11.71
C GLU A 88 17.72 13.42 -12.47
N LEU A 89 17.26 13.62 -13.70
CA LEU A 89 17.66 14.75 -14.52
C LEU A 89 16.98 16.06 -14.05
N PRO A 90 17.67 17.22 -14.17
CA PRO A 90 17.07 18.52 -13.93
C PRO A 90 15.98 18.82 -14.97
N PHE A 91 15.09 19.76 -14.67
CA PHE A 91 14.10 20.24 -15.64
C PHE A 91 14.76 21.21 -16.64
N ALA A 92 14.38 21.10 -17.92
CA ALA A 92 14.93 21.89 -19.01
C ALA A 92 13.80 22.45 -19.88
N TYR A 93 13.59 23.77 -19.83
CA TYR A 93 12.62 24.43 -20.70
C TYR A 93 13.09 24.42 -22.16
N ILE A 94 12.31 23.77 -23.03
CA ILE A 94 12.36 23.91 -24.49
C ILE A 94 10.92 24.03 -24.99
N ASP A 95 10.66 24.97 -25.90
CA ASP A 95 9.37 25.09 -26.58
C ASP A 95 9.22 23.98 -27.64
N ASN A 96 8.89 22.79 -27.16
CA ASN A 96 8.66 21.59 -27.97
C ASN A 96 7.57 20.75 -27.30
N PHE A 97 6.56 20.32 -28.07
CA PHE A 97 5.41 19.58 -27.54
C PHE A 97 5.78 18.23 -26.91
N ASP A 98 6.75 17.52 -27.46
CA ASP A 98 7.16 16.22 -26.90
C ASP A 98 7.86 16.43 -25.55
N VAL A 99 8.77 17.40 -25.45
CA VAL A 99 9.45 17.76 -24.19
C VAL A 99 8.46 18.28 -23.12
N GLU A 100 7.49 19.09 -23.53
CA GLU A 100 6.40 19.59 -22.68
C GLU A 100 5.51 18.45 -22.14
N SER A 101 5.04 17.58 -23.04
CA SER A 101 4.16 16.46 -22.70
C SER A 101 4.85 15.40 -21.83
N HIS A 102 6.19 15.36 -21.81
CA HIS A 102 6.99 14.51 -20.91
C HIS A 102 7.53 15.25 -19.67
N GLY A 103 7.00 16.44 -19.37
CA GLY A 103 7.26 17.17 -18.12
C GLY A 103 8.63 17.83 -18.05
N TYR A 104 9.16 18.27 -19.21
CA TYR A 104 10.41 19.01 -19.35
C TYR A 104 11.65 18.29 -18.80
N LYS A 105 11.64 16.94 -18.76
CA LYS A 105 12.87 16.17 -18.52
C LYS A 105 13.69 16.07 -19.83
N PRO A 106 15.02 16.30 -19.80
CA PRO A 106 15.85 16.31 -21.00
C PRO A 106 16.16 14.90 -21.50
N VAL A 107 15.19 14.25 -22.13
CA VAL A 107 15.29 12.94 -22.80
C VAL A 107 14.59 13.05 -24.17
N GLY A 108 15.01 12.25 -25.15
CA GLY A 108 14.50 12.27 -26.52
C GLY A 108 15.51 12.85 -27.51
N GLY A 109 15.18 12.84 -28.82
CA GLY A 109 16.10 13.20 -29.91
C GLY A 109 16.78 14.58 -29.83
N LEU A 110 16.26 15.51 -29.02
CA LEU A 110 16.88 16.83 -28.76
C LEU A 110 18.01 16.77 -27.70
N PHE A 111 18.08 15.69 -26.91
CA PHE A 111 19.02 15.49 -25.81
C PHE A 111 19.81 14.18 -26.01
N PRO A 112 20.67 14.10 -27.04
CA PRO A 112 21.34 12.85 -27.40
C PRO A 112 22.28 12.31 -26.30
N GLU A 113 22.77 13.15 -25.39
CA GLU A 113 23.65 12.82 -24.28
C GLU A 113 22.97 12.11 -23.09
N THR A 114 21.64 12.23 -22.97
CA THR A 114 20.83 11.67 -21.86
C THR A 114 19.77 10.68 -22.33
N SER A 115 19.71 10.40 -23.64
CA SER A 115 18.70 9.51 -24.23
C SER A 115 19.13 8.05 -24.37
N ILE A 116 20.42 7.74 -24.21
CA ILE A 116 20.92 6.36 -24.23
C ILE A 116 21.44 5.98 -22.85
N GLY A 117 20.99 4.85 -22.31
CA GLY A 117 21.49 4.28 -21.07
C GLY A 117 22.11 2.91 -21.29
N TRP A 118 23.35 2.72 -20.86
CA TRP A 118 24.00 1.42 -20.84
C TRP A 118 23.98 0.83 -19.43
N TYR A 119 23.54 -0.42 -19.34
CA TYR A 119 23.55 -1.21 -18.12
C TYR A 119 24.42 -2.44 -18.29
N ARG A 120 25.20 -2.78 -17.26
CA ARG A 120 25.99 -4.02 -17.20
C ARG A 120 25.81 -4.71 -15.84
N LYS A 121 25.69 -6.04 -15.82
CA LYS A 121 25.65 -6.82 -14.59
C LYS A 121 26.54 -8.05 -14.69
N HIS A 122 27.39 -8.20 -13.67
CA HIS A 122 28.29 -9.33 -13.49
C HIS A 122 27.64 -10.35 -12.55
N PHE A 123 27.63 -11.63 -12.91
CA PHE A 123 27.08 -12.70 -12.07
C PHE A 123 27.73 -14.07 -12.33
N MET A 124 27.61 -14.97 -11.36
CA MET A 124 28.15 -16.33 -11.42
C MET A 124 27.02 -17.35 -11.58
N VAL A 125 27.28 -18.43 -12.31
CA VAL A 125 26.41 -19.63 -12.38
C VAL A 125 27.24 -20.85 -11.97
N ALA A 126 26.71 -21.67 -11.07
CA ALA A 126 27.42 -22.83 -10.54
C ALA A 126 27.47 -23.97 -11.56
N LYS A 127 28.61 -24.64 -11.71
CA LYS A 127 28.78 -25.80 -12.60
C LYS A 127 27.92 -27.00 -12.23
N SER A 128 27.46 -27.10 -10.98
CA SER A 128 26.44 -28.07 -10.57
C SER A 128 25.09 -27.90 -11.30
N ASP A 129 24.85 -26.74 -11.91
CA ASP A 129 23.63 -26.45 -12.67
C ASP A 129 23.80 -26.62 -14.20
N SER A 130 24.93 -27.14 -14.71
CA SER A 130 25.23 -27.19 -16.15
C SER A 130 24.41 -28.17 -17.01
N GLY A 131 23.26 -28.61 -16.50
CA GLY A 131 22.22 -29.39 -17.19
C GLY A 131 20.83 -28.86 -16.87
N GLN A 132 20.73 -27.57 -16.53
CA GLN A 132 19.49 -26.83 -16.32
C GLN A 132 19.39 -25.74 -17.40
N ARG A 133 18.16 -25.36 -17.74
CA ARG A 133 17.85 -24.19 -18.56
C ARG A 133 17.92 -22.92 -17.72
N PHE A 134 18.33 -21.83 -18.35
CA PHE A 134 18.45 -20.51 -17.76
C PHE A 134 17.83 -19.45 -18.66
N GLN A 135 17.06 -18.55 -18.08
CA GLN A 135 16.40 -17.45 -18.78
C GLN A 135 16.59 -16.15 -18.00
N ILE A 136 16.89 -15.07 -18.73
CA ILE A 136 16.79 -13.70 -18.20
C ILE A 136 15.43 -13.14 -18.58
N GLN A 137 14.69 -12.65 -17.59
CA GLN A 137 13.40 -11.99 -17.74
C GLN A 137 13.54 -10.53 -17.32
N PHE A 138 13.00 -9.62 -18.13
CA PHE A 138 12.84 -8.19 -17.82
C PHE A 138 11.35 -7.87 -17.82
N ASP A 139 10.80 -7.32 -16.74
CA ASP A 139 9.35 -7.03 -16.66
C ASP A 139 8.93 -5.72 -17.36
N GLY A 140 9.91 -4.89 -17.73
CA GLY A 140 9.77 -3.71 -18.55
C GLY A 140 11.09 -2.94 -18.67
N ILE A 141 11.34 -2.38 -19.85
CA ILE A 141 12.49 -1.52 -20.11
C ILE A 141 11.99 -0.41 -21.03
N TYR A 142 12.18 0.85 -20.64
CA TYR A 142 11.80 1.99 -21.46
C TYR A 142 13.05 2.62 -22.10
N ARG A 143 13.34 2.41 -23.40
CA ARG A 143 12.72 1.48 -24.37
C ARG A 143 13.76 1.00 -25.40
N ASP A 144 13.29 0.36 -26.48
CA ASP A 144 14.09 -0.14 -27.62
C ASP A 144 15.41 -0.81 -27.20
N ALA A 145 15.29 -1.64 -26.16
CA ALA A 145 16.42 -2.19 -25.44
C ALA A 145 17.06 -3.31 -26.26
N ASN A 146 18.37 -3.26 -26.43
CA ASN A 146 19.16 -4.31 -27.07
C ASN A 146 19.98 -5.03 -26.00
N VAL A 147 19.96 -6.37 -26.01
CA VAL A 147 20.50 -7.20 -24.92
C VAL A 147 21.56 -8.18 -25.40
N TRP A 148 22.65 -8.28 -24.66
CA TRP A 148 23.73 -9.25 -24.86
C TRP A 148 24.09 -9.98 -23.57
N ILE A 149 24.58 -11.21 -23.69
CA ILE A 149 25.28 -11.92 -22.62
C ILE A 149 26.62 -12.46 -23.13
N ASN A 150 27.72 -12.19 -22.42
CA ASN A 150 29.07 -12.63 -22.79
C ASN A 150 29.48 -12.26 -24.24
N GLY A 151 28.95 -11.14 -24.77
CA GLY A 151 29.12 -10.70 -26.15
C GLY A 151 28.18 -11.33 -27.20
N PHE A 152 27.35 -12.31 -26.82
CA PHE A 152 26.31 -12.88 -27.68
C PHE A 152 25.06 -12.02 -27.63
N TYR A 153 24.54 -11.63 -28.79
CA TYR A 153 23.30 -10.87 -28.91
C TYR A 153 22.10 -11.79 -28.69
N LEU A 154 21.22 -11.42 -27.76
CA LEU A 154 20.01 -12.18 -27.41
C LEU A 154 18.78 -11.68 -28.16
N GLY A 155 18.71 -10.37 -28.41
CA GLY A 155 17.61 -9.73 -29.12
C GLY A 155 17.37 -8.30 -28.69
N ASN A 156 16.21 -7.80 -29.13
CA ASN A 156 15.73 -6.44 -28.89
C ASN A 156 14.30 -6.47 -28.33
N ASN A 157 13.94 -5.50 -27.49
CA ASN A 157 12.57 -5.28 -27.02
C ASN A 157 12.17 -3.83 -27.28
N LYS A 158 11.27 -3.62 -28.24
CA LYS A 158 10.86 -2.28 -28.69
C LYS A 158 9.91 -1.59 -27.73
N SER A 159 9.02 -2.37 -27.12
CA SER A 159 8.01 -1.88 -26.18
C SER A 159 8.67 -1.19 -25.00
N GLY A 160 8.18 0.00 -24.65
CA GLY A 160 8.49 0.63 -23.38
C GLY A 160 7.90 -0.09 -22.16
N TYR A 161 6.93 -0.99 -22.34
CA TYR A 161 6.03 -1.41 -21.26
C TYR A 161 5.82 -2.93 -21.13
N VAL A 162 5.86 -3.69 -22.22
CA VAL A 162 5.76 -5.16 -22.16
C VAL A 162 7.16 -5.74 -22.05
N GLY A 163 7.40 -6.46 -20.96
CA GLY A 163 8.63 -7.17 -20.67
C GLY A 163 9.00 -8.28 -21.67
N VAL A 164 10.24 -8.75 -21.62
CA VAL A 164 10.82 -9.75 -22.55
C VAL A 164 11.62 -10.81 -21.79
N ASN A 165 11.63 -12.02 -22.35
CA ASN A 165 12.32 -13.18 -21.82
C ASN A 165 13.31 -13.70 -22.86
N TYR A 166 14.57 -13.92 -22.47
CA TYR A 166 15.60 -14.53 -23.30
C TYR A 166 16.14 -15.78 -22.63
N ASP A 167 16.14 -16.91 -23.34
CA ASP A 167 16.93 -18.07 -22.92
C ASP A 167 18.42 -17.76 -23.12
N VAL A 168 19.22 -18.03 -22.09
CA VAL A 168 20.66 -17.75 -22.06
C VAL A 168 21.51 -19.01 -21.85
N THR A 169 20.89 -20.19 -21.77
CA THR A 169 21.51 -21.45 -21.34
C THR A 169 22.81 -21.75 -22.08
N ASP A 170 22.79 -21.61 -23.41
CA ASP A 170 23.88 -22.00 -24.31
C ASP A 170 25.06 -20.99 -24.30
N PHE A 171 24.86 -19.80 -23.71
CA PHE A 171 25.84 -18.71 -23.68
C PHE A 171 26.48 -18.52 -22.29
N LEU A 172 26.03 -19.27 -21.28
CA LEU A 172 26.50 -19.15 -19.91
C LEU A 172 27.87 -19.81 -19.67
N ASN A 173 28.67 -19.12 -18.88
CA ASN A 173 29.91 -19.60 -18.30
C ASN A 173 29.66 -20.16 -16.90
N TYR A 174 30.02 -21.43 -16.69
CA TYR A 174 29.91 -22.10 -15.39
C TYR A 174 31.20 -21.94 -14.55
N ASP A 175 31.03 -21.74 -13.24
CA ASP A 175 32.09 -21.41 -12.26
C ASP A 175 33.02 -20.26 -12.71
N ARG A 176 32.50 -19.38 -13.57
CA ARG A 176 33.17 -18.21 -14.13
C ARG A 176 32.17 -17.08 -14.29
N GLU A 177 32.68 -15.87 -14.42
CA GLU A 177 31.86 -14.68 -14.53
C GLU A 177 31.06 -14.65 -15.85
N ASN A 178 29.81 -14.20 -15.74
CA ASN A 178 28.92 -13.86 -16.84
C ASN A 178 28.64 -12.37 -16.79
N VAL A 179 28.61 -11.75 -17.96
CA VAL A 179 28.30 -10.32 -18.12
C VAL A 179 27.07 -10.20 -19.01
N ILE A 180 25.96 -9.71 -18.45
CA ILE A 180 24.83 -9.23 -19.23
C ILE A 180 24.98 -7.72 -19.48
N VAL A 181 24.67 -7.29 -20.70
CA VAL A 181 24.76 -5.90 -21.16
C VAL A 181 23.42 -5.52 -21.79
N VAL A 182 22.90 -4.35 -21.43
CA VAL A 182 21.69 -3.77 -22.02
C VAL A 182 22.00 -2.36 -22.51
N ARG A 183 21.73 -2.07 -23.79
CA ARG A 183 21.68 -0.71 -24.34
C ARG A 183 20.22 -0.31 -24.46
N VAL A 184 19.80 0.68 -23.69
CA VAL A 184 18.43 1.24 -23.68
C VAL A 184 18.42 2.53 -24.49
N ASP A 185 17.46 2.67 -25.40
CA ASP A 185 17.35 3.82 -26.30
C ASP A 185 16.00 4.52 -26.10
N ALA A 186 16.03 5.65 -25.41
CA ALA A 186 14.87 6.49 -25.11
C ALA A 186 14.82 7.74 -26.02
N THR A 187 15.39 7.68 -27.23
CA THR A 187 15.38 8.81 -28.17
C THR A 187 14.00 9.15 -28.75
N GLN A 188 13.06 8.21 -28.71
CA GLN A 188 11.73 8.31 -29.30
C GLN A 188 10.65 7.92 -28.30
N TYR A 189 9.55 8.67 -28.26
CA TYR A 189 8.43 8.46 -27.33
C TYR A 189 7.44 7.37 -27.83
N GLU A 190 6.69 6.75 -26.90
CA GLU A 190 5.46 5.99 -27.19
C GLU A 190 4.21 6.78 -26.79
N GLY A 191 4.31 7.69 -25.81
CA GLY A 191 3.21 8.41 -25.18
C GLY A 191 3.22 9.92 -25.42
N TRP A 192 2.44 10.61 -24.60
CA TRP A 192 2.33 12.07 -24.48
C TRP A 192 2.27 12.48 -22.99
N PHE A 193 2.98 11.72 -22.16
CA PHE A 193 3.01 11.79 -20.71
C PHE A 193 4.39 11.31 -20.25
N TYR A 194 4.77 11.51 -18.98
CA TYR A 194 6.07 11.02 -18.50
C TYR A 194 6.15 9.48 -18.49
N GLU A 195 6.96 8.93 -19.39
CA GLU A 195 7.15 7.47 -19.51
C GLU A 195 8.30 6.95 -18.62
N GLY A 196 9.26 7.83 -18.28
CA GLY A 196 10.53 7.49 -17.64
C GLY A 196 11.58 7.00 -18.66
N ALA A 197 12.77 6.58 -18.18
CA ALA A 197 13.78 5.97 -19.05
C ALA A 197 14.69 5.00 -18.28
N GLY A 198 14.86 3.77 -18.79
CA GLY A 198 15.72 2.75 -18.19
C GLY A 198 15.07 1.41 -17.92
N ILE A 199 15.74 0.58 -17.11
CA ILE A 199 15.20 -0.70 -16.65
C ILE A 199 14.38 -0.42 -15.38
N TYR A 200 13.21 0.17 -15.60
CA TYR A 200 12.34 0.72 -14.56
C TYR A 200 11.39 -0.32 -13.91
N ARG A 201 11.57 -1.61 -14.22
CA ARG A 201 10.93 -2.76 -13.55
C ARG A 201 11.96 -3.86 -13.29
N HIS A 202 11.56 -4.90 -12.57
CA HIS A 202 12.47 -5.96 -12.13
C HIS A 202 13.13 -6.75 -13.26
N VAL A 203 14.30 -7.33 -12.94
CA VAL A 203 15.02 -8.31 -13.73
C VAL A 203 15.16 -9.61 -12.94
N TRP A 204 14.99 -10.75 -13.60
CA TRP A 204 15.05 -12.08 -12.98
C TRP A 204 15.96 -13.03 -13.76
N LEU A 205 16.71 -13.85 -13.03
CA LEU A 205 17.35 -15.06 -13.52
C LEU A 205 16.49 -16.25 -13.14
N ASN A 206 15.82 -16.84 -14.13
CA ASN A 206 15.03 -18.05 -14.01
C ASN A 206 15.93 -19.27 -14.30
N LYS A 207 15.88 -20.30 -13.45
CA LYS A 207 16.51 -21.62 -13.64
C LYS A 207 15.46 -22.72 -13.56
N TYR A 208 15.46 -23.67 -14.49
CA TYR A 208 14.50 -24.78 -14.54
C TYR A 208 15.06 -25.99 -15.32
N ALA A 209 14.38 -27.14 -15.29
CA ALA A 209 14.79 -28.36 -16.00
C ALA A 209 14.55 -28.26 -17.53
N ASN A 210 15.12 -29.18 -18.31
CA ASN A 210 14.93 -29.21 -19.77
C ASN A 210 13.48 -29.44 -20.18
N THR A 211 12.78 -30.42 -19.56
CA THR A 211 11.32 -30.46 -19.62
C THR A 211 10.75 -29.64 -18.47
N HIS A 212 9.95 -28.62 -18.79
CA HIS A 212 9.50 -27.62 -17.84
C HIS A 212 8.13 -27.02 -18.20
N ILE A 213 7.55 -26.26 -17.28
CA ILE A 213 6.34 -25.47 -17.48
C ILE A 213 6.75 -24.13 -18.12
N ALA A 214 6.14 -23.74 -19.24
CA ALA A 214 6.51 -22.52 -19.96
C ALA A 214 6.34 -21.24 -19.09
N THR A 215 7.13 -20.19 -19.38
CA THR A 215 7.19 -18.96 -18.55
C THR A 215 5.82 -18.33 -18.32
N ASP A 216 4.98 -18.17 -19.34
CA ASP A 216 3.57 -17.73 -19.22
C ASP A 216 2.57 -18.87 -19.52
N GLY A 217 2.99 -20.10 -19.24
CA GLY A 217 2.32 -21.34 -19.62
C GLY A 217 1.12 -21.76 -18.76
N ILE A 218 0.73 -21.01 -17.72
CA ILE A 218 -0.38 -21.40 -16.84
C ILE A 218 -1.57 -20.46 -17.06
N PHE A 219 -2.71 -21.04 -17.44
CA PHE A 219 -3.99 -20.36 -17.44
C PHE A 219 -4.92 -21.02 -16.42
N ALA A 220 -5.28 -20.28 -15.37
CA ALA A 220 -6.18 -20.75 -14.34
C ALA A 220 -7.45 -19.89 -14.30
N TYR A 221 -8.61 -20.52 -14.42
CA TYR A 221 -9.91 -19.85 -14.42
C TYR A 221 -10.98 -20.69 -13.73
N SER A 222 -12.02 -20.03 -13.20
CA SER A 222 -13.05 -20.68 -12.39
C SER A 222 -14.46 -20.56 -12.98
N LYS A 223 -15.24 -21.64 -12.92
CA LYS A 223 -16.70 -21.60 -12.99
C LYS A 223 -17.27 -21.76 -11.58
N VAL A 224 -18.25 -20.94 -11.22
CA VAL A 224 -18.99 -21.03 -9.94
C VAL A 224 -20.42 -21.49 -10.23
N ASP A 225 -20.94 -22.37 -9.40
CA ASP A 225 -22.32 -22.88 -9.43
C ASP A 225 -22.79 -23.04 -7.98
N ASN A 226 -23.58 -22.07 -7.50
CA ASN A 226 -24.04 -21.98 -6.12
C ASN A 226 -22.85 -22.12 -5.13
N ASN A 227 -22.94 -23.06 -4.18
CA ASN A 227 -21.88 -23.32 -3.19
C ASN A 227 -20.76 -24.25 -3.71
N LYS A 228 -20.54 -24.33 -5.03
CA LYS A 228 -19.47 -25.12 -5.65
C LYS A 228 -18.72 -24.29 -6.68
N ALA A 229 -17.43 -24.57 -6.83
CA ALA A 229 -16.64 -24.07 -7.94
C ALA A 229 -15.81 -25.18 -8.58
N THR A 230 -15.57 -25.04 -9.88
CA THR A 230 -14.57 -25.81 -10.61
C THR A 230 -13.50 -24.85 -11.08
N VAL A 231 -12.26 -25.05 -10.64
CA VAL A 231 -11.08 -24.36 -11.18
C VAL A 231 -10.48 -25.24 -12.27
N THR A 232 -10.43 -24.72 -13.50
CA THR A 232 -9.70 -25.33 -14.62
C THR A 232 -8.31 -24.71 -14.67
N VAL A 233 -7.29 -25.55 -14.89
CA VAL A 233 -5.90 -25.16 -15.04
C VAL A 233 -5.37 -25.77 -16.33
N GLU A 234 -5.06 -24.94 -17.30
CA GLU A 234 -4.31 -25.29 -18.50
C GLU A 234 -2.83 -25.02 -18.24
N THR A 235 -1.96 -25.99 -18.54
CA THR A 235 -0.51 -25.90 -18.34
C THR A 235 0.21 -26.27 -19.63
N THR A 236 0.88 -25.32 -20.26
CA THR A 236 1.86 -25.55 -21.32
C THR A 236 3.15 -26.11 -20.72
N ILE A 237 3.53 -27.29 -21.17
CA ILE A 237 4.79 -27.97 -20.85
C ILE A 237 5.61 -28.03 -22.12
N SER A 238 6.88 -27.68 -22.03
CA SER A 238 7.84 -27.61 -23.14
C SER A 238 8.99 -28.58 -22.86
N ASN A 239 9.45 -29.32 -23.88
CA ASN A 239 10.58 -30.24 -23.76
C ASN A 239 11.78 -29.79 -24.61
N GLU A 240 12.73 -29.10 -23.98
CA GLU A 240 14.00 -28.67 -24.59
C GLU A 240 15.14 -29.67 -24.33
N ASP A 241 14.81 -30.92 -23.96
CA ASP A 241 15.79 -32.00 -23.87
C ASP A 241 16.03 -32.65 -25.24
N PHE A 242 17.22 -33.23 -25.45
CA PHE A 242 17.59 -33.93 -26.68
C PHE A 242 17.01 -35.35 -26.76
N ALA A 243 16.16 -35.74 -25.80
CA ALA A 243 15.40 -36.98 -25.80
C ALA A 243 13.89 -36.73 -25.60
N THR A 244 13.07 -37.65 -26.10
CA THR A 244 11.64 -37.74 -25.74
C THR A 244 11.53 -38.04 -24.25
N THR A 245 10.75 -37.23 -23.51
CA THR A 245 10.54 -37.41 -22.08
C THR A 245 9.14 -37.92 -21.76
N SER A 246 9.01 -38.66 -20.65
CA SER A 246 7.74 -39.17 -20.13
C SER A 246 7.63 -38.79 -18.66
N ASN A 247 6.65 -37.93 -18.39
CA ASN A 247 6.47 -37.21 -17.14
C ASN A 247 5.01 -37.33 -16.67
N SER A 248 4.72 -36.79 -15.50
CA SER A 248 3.35 -36.56 -15.04
C SER A 248 3.17 -35.15 -14.47
N ILE A 249 1.95 -34.64 -14.57
CA ILE A 249 1.54 -33.33 -14.04
C ILE A 249 0.51 -33.54 -12.93
N ASN A 250 0.77 -32.88 -11.79
CA ASN A 250 -0.10 -32.82 -10.63
C ASN A 250 -0.44 -31.36 -10.35
N VAL A 251 -1.72 -31.06 -10.12
CA VAL A 251 -2.18 -29.69 -9.83
C VAL A 251 -3.08 -29.71 -8.61
N TYR A 252 -2.84 -28.81 -7.67
CA TYR A 252 -3.66 -28.61 -6.48
C TYR A 252 -3.85 -27.14 -6.17
N LEU A 253 -4.88 -26.85 -5.38
CA LEU A 253 -5.17 -25.52 -4.86
C LEU A 253 -4.91 -25.50 -3.36
N THR A 254 -4.21 -24.47 -2.88
CA THR A 254 -4.10 -24.18 -1.44
C THR A 254 -4.89 -22.92 -1.07
N ASP A 255 -5.35 -22.86 0.17
CA ASP A 255 -5.83 -21.62 0.77
C ASP A 255 -4.68 -20.67 1.16
N ARG A 256 -5.01 -19.56 1.83
CA ARG A 256 -4.02 -18.56 2.26
C ARG A 256 -2.96 -19.10 3.22
N THR A 257 -3.29 -20.13 4.01
CA THR A 257 -2.43 -20.77 5.03
C THR A 257 -1.51 -21.86 4.46
N GLY A 258 -1.65 -22.17 3.18
CA GLY A 258 -0.93 -23.26 2.51
C GLY A 258 -1.60 -24.64 2.64
N LYS A 259 -2.72 -24.75 3.35
CA LYS A 259 -3.52 -25.98 3.41
C LYS A 259 -4.12 -26.29 2.03
N ILE A 260 -3.94 -27.52 1.57
CA ILE A 260 -4.54 -28.02 0.32
C ILE A 260 -6.06 -28.12 0.50
N VAL A 261 -6.81 -27.49 -0.41
CA VAL A 261 -8.29 -27.48 -0.43
C VAL A 261 -8.89 -28.28 -1.59
N GLY A 262 -8.08 -28.69 -2.57
CA GLY A 262 -8.49 -29.58 -3.65
C GLY A 262 -7.31 -29.96 -4.54
N THR A 263 -7.38 -31.14 -5.16
CA THR A 263 -6.31 -31.73 -5.99
C THR A 263 -6.91 -32.37 -7.23
N ALA A 264 -6.31 -32.14 -8.39
CA ALA A 264 -6.68 -32.79 -9.64
C ALA A 264 -6.07 -34.21 -9.72
N LYS A 265 -6.63 -35.08 -10.56
CA LYS A 265 -6.03 -36.39 -10.83
C LYS A 265 -4.71 -36.20 -11.60
N GLU A 266 -3.64 -36.82 -11.12
CA GLU A 266 -2.34 -36.84 -11.79
C GLU A 266 -2.46 -37.40 -13.22
N GLN A 267 -1.94 -36.65 -14.21
CA GLN A 267 -2.01 -36.96 -15.63
C GLN A 267 -0.60 -37.30 -16.14
N LYS A 268 -0.46 -38.39 -16.91
CA LYS A 268 0.79 -38.68 -17.64
C LYS A 268 0.86 -37.86 -18.92
N ILE A 269 2.07 -37.40 -19.26
CA ILE A 269 2.37 -36.66 -20.48
C ILE A 269 3.70 -37.12 -21.06
N ALA A 270 3.75 -37.30 -22.38
CA ALA A 270 4.98 -37.59 -23.10
C ALA A 270 5.21 -36.50 -24.14
N LEU A 271 6.43 -35.98 -24.21
CA LEU A 271 6.83 -34.92 -25.13
C LEU A 271 8.05 -35.36 -25.93
N ASN A 272 8.00 -35.19 -27.24
CA ASN A 272 9.14 -35.36 -28.14
C ASN A 272 10.15 -34.22 -27.95
N VAL A 273 11.33 -34.34 -28.55
CA VAL A 273 12.34 -33.27 -28.60
C VAL A 273 11.73 -32.02 -29.23
N ASN A 274 11.87 -30.88 -28.56
CA ASN A 274 11.33 -29.56 -28.94
C ASN A 274 9.79 -29.53 -29.12
N GLU A 275 9.05 -30.43 -28.46
CA GLU A 275 7.59 -30.41 -28.47
C GLU A 275 7.05 -29.60 -27.27
N GLU A 276 6.00 -28.82 -27.52
CA GLU A 276 5.13 -28.25 -26.47
C GLU A 276 3.78 -28.96 -26.44
N LYS A 277 3.23 -29.17 -25.24
CA LYS A 277 1.89 -29.71 -25.04
C LYS A 277 1.15 -29.00 -23.91
N ILE A 278 -0.16 -28.82 -24.09
CA ILE A 278 -1.05 -28.28 -23.06
C ILE A 278 -1.72 -29.45 -22.33
N ALA A 279 -1.52 -29.54 -21.01
CA ALA A 279 -2.31 -30.39 -20.13
C ALA A 279 -3.46 -29.57 -19.52
N VAL A 280 -4.65 -30.18 -19.38
CA VAL A 280 -5.83 -29.52 -18.83
C VAL A 280 -6.35 -30.35 -17.65
N GLN A 281 -6.31 -29.76 -16.45
CA GLN A 281 -6.75 -30.39 -15.22
C GLN A 281 -7.82 -29.55 -14.53
N THR A 282 -8.72 -30.21 -13.79
CA THR A 282 -9.81 -29.55 -13.06
C THR A 282 -9.80 -29.92 -11.58
N ILE A 283 -10.13 -28.93 -10.74
CA ILE A 283 -10.24 -29.07 -9.28
C ILE A 283 -11.65 -28.64 -8.88
N ALA A 284 -12.39 -29.54 -8.25
CA ALA A 284 -13.70 -29.25 -7.66
C ALA A 284 -13.55 -28.77 -6.22
N ILE A 285 -14.28 -27.72 -5.85
CA ILE A 285 -14.25 -27.10 -4.52
C ILE A 285 -15.67 -26.89 -4.02
N SER A 286 -15.91 -27.28 -2.76
CA SER A 286 -17.16 -27.05 -2.05
C SER A 286 -17.02 -25.85 -1.11
N ASN A 287 -18.07 -25.02 -1.04
CA ASN A 287 -18.11 -23.77 -0.28
C ASN A 287 -16.88 -22.85 -0.58
N PRO A 288 -16.61 -22.52 -1.85
CA PRO A 288 -15.50 -21.64 -2.20
C PRO A 288 -15.72 -20.25 -1.59
N LYS A 289 -14.69 -19.71 -0.95
CA LYS A 289 -14.68 -18.31 -0.57
C LYS A 289 -14.33 -17.50 -1.82
N LEU A 290 -15.30 -16.73 -2.32
CA LEU A 290 -15.17 -16.00 -3.57
C LEU A 290 -14.30 -14.75 -3.40
N TRP A 291 -13.66 -14.31 -4.48
CA TRP A 291 -13.03 -13.00 -4.57
C TRP A 291 -14.07 -11.93 -4.91
N SER A 292 -14.10 -10.84 -4.17
CA SER A 292 -14.88 -9.63 -4.49
C SER A 292 -14.09 -8.33 -4.21
N LEU A 293 -14.72 -7.18 -4.45
CA LEU A 293 -14.17 -5.86 -4.14
C LEU A 293 -14.00 -5.62 -2.63
N GLU A 294 -14.78 -6.30 -1.80
CA GLU A 294 -14.84 -6.18 -0.34
C GLU A 294 -14.12 -7.32 0.38
N ASP A 295 -14.09 -8.52 -0.24
CA ASP A 295 -13.39 -9.70 0.28
C ASP A 295 -12.52 -10.30 -0.83
N PRO A 296 -11.34 -9.71 -1.10
CA PRO A 296 -10.45 -10.11 -2.20
C PRO A 296 -9.69 -11.41 -1.89
N TYR A 297 -10.42 -12.51 -1.72
CA TYR A 297 -9.83 -13.78 -1.32
C TYR A 297 -9.03 -14.45 -2.45
N LEU A 298 -7.73 -14.63 -2.22
CA LEU A 298 -6.82 -15.30 -3.15
C LEU A 298 -6.42 -16.70 -2.64
N TYR A 299 -6.58 -17.69 -3.51
CA TYR A 299 -6.00 -19.02 -3.38
C TYR A 299 -4.67 -19.09 -4.13
N ARG A 300 -3.97 -20.21 -4.02
CA ARG A 300 -2.78 -20.51 -4.83
C ARG A 300 -2.95 -21.80 -5.61
N VAL A 301 -2.93 -21.72 -6.94
CA VAL A 301 -2.75 -22.89 -7.81
C VAL A 301 -1.27 -23.28 -7.74
N VAL A 302 -1.00 -24.55 -7.47
CA VAL A 302 0.34 -25.13 -7.51
C VAL A 302 0.35 -26.21 -8.59
N VAL A 303 1.26 -26.07 -9.54
CA VAL A 303 1.48 -27.01 -10.65
C VAL A 303 2.84 -27.67 -10.44
N GLU A 304 2.86 -28.99 -10.34
CA GLU A 304 4.06 -29.83 -10.21
C GLU A 304 4.23 -30.68 -11.47
N LEU A 305 5.37 -30.53 -12.15
CA LEU A 305 5.81 -31.46 -13.19
C LEU A 305 6.75 -32.49 -12.55
N LYS A 306 6.50 -33.77 -12.81
CA LYS A 306 7.21 -34.90 -12.18
C LYS A 306 7.82 -35.84 -13.22
N SER A 307 9.04 -36.28 -12.98
CA SER A 307 9.70 -37.36 -13.73
C SER A 307 10.07 -38.49 -12.79
N ASN A 308 9.70 -39.73 -13.14
CA ASN A 308 9.89 -40.91 -12.28
C ASN A 308 9.42 -40.72 -10.82
N GLY A 309 8.30 -40.00 -10.64
CA GLY A 309 7.70 -39.69 -9.33
C GLY A 309 8.38 -38.54 -8.56
N LYS A 310 9.52 -38.01 -9.03
CA LYS A 310 10.20 -36.84 -8.44
C LYS A 310 9.74 -35.56 -9.13
N ILE A 311 9.53 -34.49 -8.37
CA ILE A 311 9.27 -33.15 -8.94
C ILE A 311 10.53 -32.68 -9.66
N ILE A 312 10.36 -32.12 -10.87
CA ILE A 312 11.41 -31.52 -11.71
C ILE A 312 11.15 -30.05 -12.06
N ASP A 313 9.90 -29.60 -11.97
CA ASP A 313 9.52 -28.20 -12.07
C ASP A 313 8.29 -27.94 -11.20
N THR A 314 8.15 -26.72 -10.69
CA THR A 314 6.98 -26.27 -9.95
C THR A 314 6.74 -24.79 -10.19
N LYS A 315 5.49 -24.43 -10.46
CA LYS A 315 5.04 -23.03 -10.49
C LYS A 315 3.84 -22.84 -9.56
N LYS A 316 3.76 -21.65 -8.97
CA LYS A 316 2.66 -21.22 -8.09
C LYS A 316 2.05 -19.95 -8.66
N LEU A 317 0.73 -19.84 -8.60
CA LEU A 317 -0.01 -18.70 -9.15
C LEU A 317 -1.14 -18.30 -8.19
N ARG A 318 -1.25 -17.01 -7.87
CA ARG A 318 -2.39 -16.49 -7.10
C ARG A 318 -3.61 -16.44 -8.00
N VAL A 319 -4.76 -16.90 -7.50
CA VAL A 319 -6.04 -16.88 -8.23
C VAL A 319 -7.20 -16.50 -7.32
N GLY A 320 -8.13 -15.70 -7.84
CA GLY A 320 -9.43 -15.45 -7.21
C GLY A 320 -10.51 -16.31 -7.85
N ILE A 321 -11.35 -16.97 -7.03
CA ILE A 321 -12.52 -17.69 -7.55
C ILE A 321 -13.67 -16.68 -7.65
N ARG A 322 -14.09 -16.35 -8.88
CA ARG A 322 -15.13 -15.35 -9.15
C ARG A 322 -15.76 -15.53 -10.53
N THR A 323 -16.98 -15.03 -10.71
CA THR A 323 -17.58 -14.80 -12.04
C THR A 323 -17.65 -13.31 -12.34
N VAL A 324 -17.41 -12.93 -13.60
CA VAL A 324 -17.65 -11.58 -14.12
C VAL A 324 -18.47 -11.70 -15.40
N GLU A 325 -19.52 -10.90 -15.51
CA GLU A 325 -20.34 -10.78 -16.72
C GLU A 325 -20.53 -9.30 -17.07
N ILE A 326 -20.39 -8.93 -18.35
CA ILE A 326 -20.69 -7.59 -18.86
C ILE A 326 -21.90 -7.71 -19.78
N LYS A 327 -22.96 -6.94 -19.49
CA LYS A 327 -24.23 -6.93 -20.20
C LYS A 327 -24.62 -5.48 -20.50
N THR A 328 -25.59 -5.28 -21.39
CA THR A 328 -26.14 -3.95 -21.73
C THR A 328 -26.72 -3.20 -20.53
N ASN A 329 -27.10 -3.91 -19.47
CA ASN A 329 -27.70 -3.38 -18.25
C ASN A 329 -26.78 -3.42 -17.01
N GLY A 330 -25.48 -3.74 -17.15
CA GLY A 330 -24.56 -3.73 -16.02
C GLY A 330 -23.33 -4.62 -16.15
N VAL A 331 -22.36 -4.36 -15.27
CA VAL A 331 -21.30 -5.33 -14.92
C VAL A 331 -21.78 -6.12 -13.71
N PHE A 332 -21.54 -7.42 -13.69
CA PHE A 332 -21.95 -8.30 -12.59
C PHE A 332 -20.75 -9.10 -12.07
N LEU A 333 -20.40 -8.92 -10.80
CA LEU A 333 -19.35 -9.66 -10.10
C LEU A 333 -20.01 -10.63 -9.12
N ASN A 334 -19.78 -11.93 -9.30
CA ASN A 334 -20.45 -12.99 -8.53
C ASN A 334 -21.99 -12.86 -8.53
N GLY A 335 -22.56 -12.43 -9.66
CA GLY A 335 -23.99 -12.16 -9.82
C GLY A 335 -24.51 -10.84 -9.20
N LYS A 336 -23.69 -10.12 -8.44
CA LYS A 336 -24.04 -8.79 -7.89
C LYS A 336 -23.76 -7.70 -8.92
N TYR A 337 -24.70 -6.77 -9.12
CA TYR A 337 -24.50 -5.59 -9.96
C TYR A 337 -23.36 -4.71 -9.41
N VAL A 338 -22.48 -4.24 -10.31
CA VAL A 338 -21.40 -3.31 -10.03
C VAL A 338 -21.49 -2.16 -11.01
N LYS A 339 -21.58 -0.93 -10.48
CA LYS A 339 -21.33 0.29 -11.24
C LYS A 339 -19.83 0.57 -11.23
N ILE A 340 -19.23 0.87 -12.37
CA ILE A 340 -17.80 1.17 -12.47
C ILE A 340 -17.54 2.58 -11.96
N TYR A 341 -16.86 2.66 -10.82
CA TYR A 341 -16.31 3.88 -10.20
C TYR A 341 -14.80 3.85 -10.45
N GLY A 342 -14.40 4.24 -11.67
CA GLY A 342 -13.06 4.01 -12.18
C GLY A 342 -12.16 5.24 -12.15
N THR A 343 -10.86 5.03 -12.22
CA THR A 343 -9.86 6.07 -12.53
C THR A 343 -8.84 5.60 -13.57
N ASN A 344 -8.47 6.51 -14.46
CA ASN A 344 -7.29 6.41 -15.32
C ASN A 344 -6.06 6.82 -14.49
N ASN A 345 -4.95 6.10 -14.61
CA ASN A 345 -3.75 6.37 -13.83
C ASN A 345 -2.48 5.97 -14.59
N HIS A 346 -1.55 6.91 -14.73
CA HIS A 346 -0.18 6.65 -15.19
C HIS A 346 0.67 5.98 -14.09
N GLN A 347 1.78 5.39 -14.50
CA GLN A 347 2.58 4.50 -13.64
C GLN A 347 3.48 5.24 -12.64
N ASP A 348 3.73 6.54 -12.81
CA ASP A 348 4.69 7.31 -12.02
C ASP A 348 4.19 7.76 -10.64
N HIS A 349 5.13 8.16 -9.78
CA HIS A 349 4.88 8.72 -8.44
C HIS A 349 5.93 9.78 -8.09
N ALA A 350 5.56 10.79 -7.30
CA ALA A 350 6.47 11.88 -6.91
C ALA A 350 7.77 11.35 -6.27
N GLY A 351 8.91 11.95 -6.62
CA GLY A 351 10.22 11.51 -6.13
C GLY A 351 10.76 10.19 -6.72
N LEU A 352 9.93 9.40 -7.43
CA LEU A 352 10.32 8.07 -7.94
C LEU A 352 10.36 7.97 -9.47
N GLY A 353 9.56 8.76 -10.18
CA GLY A 353 9.36 8.57 -11.61
C GLY A 353 8.61 7.25 -11.85
N SER A 354 8.97 6.51 -12.89
CA SER A 354 8.33 5.22 -13.21
C SER A 354 8.86 4.04 -12.38
N ALA A 355 10.02 4.19 -11.73
CA ALA A 355 10.69 3.12 -10.98
C ALA A 355 10.15 2.98 -9.54
N LEU A 356 8.89 2.57 -9.41
CA LEU A 356 8.21 2.38 -8.13
C LEU A 356 8.66 1.09 -7.43
N PRO A 357 9.04 1.12 -6.14
CA PRO A 357 9.05 -0.06 -5.28
C PRO A 357 7.66 -0.69 -5.17
N ASP A 358 7.60 -2.01 -5.04
CA ASP A 358 6.41 -2.85 -5.09
C ASP A 358 5.29 -2.33 -4.15
N TYR A 359 5.66 -1.95 -2.91
CA TYR A 359 4.71 -1.48 -1.90
C TYR A 359 4.06 -0.12 -2.24
N ILE A 360 4.67 0.71 -3.09
CA ILE A 360 4.06 1.98 -3.55
C ILE A 360 2.82 1.70 -4.43
N GLN A 361 2.75 0.55 -5.10
CA GLN A 361 1.52 0.11 -5.78
C GLN A 361 0.38 -0.10 -4.78
N TYR A 362 0.65 -0.77 -3.64
CA TYR A 362 -0.33 -1.00 -2.58
C TYR A 362 -0.78 0.31 -1.93
N TYR A 363 0.15 1.24 -1.69
CA TYR A 363 -0.17 2.58 -1.20
C TYR A 363 -1.14 3.32 -2.14
N ARG A 364 -0.81 3.41 -3.44
CA ARG A 364 -1.63 4.13 -4.44
C ARG A 364 -3.01 3.48 -4.63
N ILE A 365 -3.10 2.15 -4.69
CA ILE A 365 -4.40 1.47 -4.75
C ILE A 365 -5.21 1.66 -3.45
N GLY A 366 -4.56 1.69 -2.29
CA GLY A 366 -5.20 2.01 -1.01
C GLY A 366 -5.85 3.40 -0.99
N LEU A 367 -5.15 4.44 -1.47
CA LEU A 367 -5.71 5.79 -1.58
C LEU A 367 -6.94 5.85 -2.50
N LEU A 368 -6.88 5.18 -3.65
CA LEU A 368 -8.03 5.09 -4.58
C LEU A 368 -9.22 4.36 -3.94
N LYS A 369 -8.98 3.25 -3.21
CA LYS A 369 -10.03 2.55 -2.44
C LYS A 369 -10.66 3.45 -1.37
N ASN A 370 -9.87 4.27 -0.67
CA ASN A 370 -10.36 5.21 0.34
C ASN A 370 -11.28 6.29 -0.23
N MET A 371 -11.09 6.67 -1.50
CA MET A 371 -11.97 7.57 -2.25
C MET A 371 -13.29 6.90 -2.69
N GLY A 372 -13.34 5.57 -2.78
CA GLY A 372 -14.48 4.82 -3.32
C GLY A 372 -14.28 4.24 -4.72
N VAL A 373 -13.06 4.29 -5.27
CA VAL A 373 -12.74 3.68 -6.56
C VAL A 373 -12.85 2.16 -6.45
N ASN A 374 -13.51 1.55 -7.44
CA ASN A 374 -13.62 0.09 -7.58
C ASN A 374 -13.01 -0.45 -8.88
N ALA A 375 -12.56 0.42 -9.79
CA ALA A 375 -11.84 0.02 -10.99
C ALA A 375 -10.64 0.93 -11.32
N TYR A 376 -9.59 0.33 -11.90
CA TYR A 376 -8.38 0.98 -12.37
C TYR A 376 -8.22 0.74 -13.87
N ARG A 377 -7.96 1.79 -14.67
CA ARG A 377 -7.53 1.66 -16.07
C ARG A 377 -6.04 1.97 -16.18
N THR A 378 -5.32 1.07 -16.84
CA THR A 378 -3.87 1.10 -17.03
C THR A 378 -3.48 2.04 -18.19
N SER A 379 -3.86 3.31 -18.08
CA SER A 379 -3.72 4.30 -19.15
C SER A 379 -2.25 4.67 -19.38
N HIS A 380 -1.62 4.41 -20.53
CA HIS A 380 -2.10 3.67 -21.72
C HIS A 380 -1.14 2.53 -22.05
N ASN A 381 -0.92 1.63 -21.11
CA ASN A 381 0.16 0.65 -21.22
C ASN A 381 -0.04 -0.60 -20.35
N ALA A 382 0.63 -1.66 -20.77
CA ALA A 382 0.77 -2.88 -19.97
C ALA A 382 1.24 -2.55 -18.55
N PRO A 383 0.51 -2.98 -17.50
CA PRO A 383 0.87 -2.72 -16.12
C PRO A 383 2.12 -3.51 -15.70
N THR A 384 2.68 -3.14 -14.55
CA THR A 384 3.68 -3.98 -13.86
C THR A 384 2.97 -5.12 -13.09
N PRO A 385 3.57 -6.32 -12.95
CA PRO A 385 2.95 -7.43 -12.21
C PRO A 385 2.55 -7.06 -10.77
N GLU A 386 3.29 -6.14 -10.14
CA GLU A 386 3.14 -5.68 -8.75
C GLU A 386 1.89 -4.80 -8.57
N LEU A 387 1.49 -4.06 -9.62
CA LEU A 387 0.24 -3.29 -9.64
C LEU A 387 -0.97 -4.24 -9.70
N LEU A 388 -0.89 -5.28 -10.52
CA LEU A 388 -1.95 -6.31 -10.59
C LEU A 388 -1.99 -7.15 -9.31
N ASP A 389 -0.85 -7.39 -8.67
CA ASP A 389 -0.76 -7.98 -7.34
C ASP A 389 -1.44 -7.11 -6.26
N ALA A 390 -1.26 -5.80 -6.28
CA ALA A 390 -1.95 -4.87 -5.40
C ALA A 390 -3.48 -4.86 -5.66
N CYS A 391 -3.90 -4.78 -6.93
CA CYS A 391 -5.32 -4.83 -7.31
C CYS A 391 -6.00 -6.16 -6.96
N ASP A 392 -5.32 -7.29 -7.18
CA ASP A 392 -5.76 -8.63 -6.78
C ASP A 392 -5.95 -8.73 -5.26
N SER A 393 -5.06 -8.09 -4.48
CA SER A 393 -5.03 -8.19 -3.01
C SER A 393 -5.96 -7.20 -2.29
N LEU A 394 -6.23 -6.04 -2.90
CA LEU A 394 -7.04 -4.95 -2.31
C LEU A 394 -8.47 -4.86 -2.90
N GLY A 395 -8.82 -5.75 -3.83
CA GLY A 395 -10.16 -5.81 -4.41
C GLY A 395 -10.43 -4.62 -5.34
N MET A 396 -9.64 -4.49 -6.39
CA MET A 396 -9.78 -3.48 -7.45
C MET A 396 -9.98 -4.20 -8.79
N LEU A 397 -10.99 -3.84 -9.58
CA LEU A 397 -11.14 -4.35 -10.95
C LEU A 397 -10.14 -3.64 -11.87
N VAL A 398 -9.54 -4.36 -12.84
CA VAL A 398 -8.57 -3.76 -13.78
C VAL A 398 -9.05 -3.85 -15.22
N LEU A 399 -9.09 -2.70 -15.88
CA LEU A 399 -9.09 -2.56 -17.34
C LEU A 399 -7.63 -2.52 -17.81
N ASP A 400 -7.17 -3.65 -18.33
CA ASP A 400 -5.78 -3.90 -18.70
C ASP A 400 -5.57 -3.56 -20.19
N GLU A 401 -4.62 -2.67 -20.50
CA GLU A 401 -4.57 -1.93 -21.77
C GLU A 401 -3.27 -2.12 -22.55
N GLN A 402 -3.40 -2.42 -23.84
CA GLN A 402 -2.31 -2.37 -24.80
C GLN A 402 -2.12 -0.95 -25.37
N ARG A 403 -0.86 -0.53 -25.54
CA ARG A 403 -0.50 0.85 -25.90
C ARG A 403 -1.01 1.34 -27.26
N LEU A 404 -0.90 0.52 -28.32
CA LEU A 404 -1.31 0.87 -29.70
C LEU A 404 -2.14 -0.23 -30.37
N LEU A 405 -3.13 0.18 -31.17
CA LEU A 405 -3.97 -0.69 -32.00
C LEU A 405 -3.27 -1.03 -33.33
N ASN A 406 -2.33 -1.97 -33.29
CA ASN A 406 -1.55 -2.34 -34.46
C ASN A 406 -1.37 -3.86 -34.59
N SER A 407 -1.83 -4.46 -35.70
CA SER A 407 -1.75 -5.92 -35.91
C SER A 407 -0.45 -6.39 -36.59
N GLY A 408 0.58 -5.53 -36.70
CA GLY A 408 1.93 -5.94 -37.09
C GLY A 408 2.54 -6.92 -36.08
N ALA A 409 3.49 -7.75 -36.53
CA ALA A 409 4.02 -8.86 -35.73
C ALA A 409 4.58 -8.45 -34.36
N GLU A 410 5.24 -7.29 -34.27
CA GLU A 410 5.74 -6.71 -33.02
C GLU A 410 4.62 -6.45 -32.01
N TYR A 411 3.65 -5.60 -32.37
CA TYR A 411 2.56 -5.20 -31.48
C TYR A 411 1.58 -6.35 -31.18
N MET A 412 1.36 -7.26 -32.13
CA MET A 412 0.62 -8.50 -31.87
C MET A 412 1.36 -9.37 -30.86
N ASN A 413 2.68 -9.52 -30.95
CA ASN A 413 3.48 -10.25 -29.98
C ASN A 413 3.47 -9.59 -28.59
N GLN A 414 3.50 -8.26 -28.50
CA GLN A 414 3.32 -7.53 -27.24
C GLN A 414 1.95 -7.84 -26.61
N PHE A 415 0.87 -7.78 -27.40
CA PHE A 415 -0.48 -8.12 -26.92
C PHE A 415 -0.60 -9.59 -26.50
N GLU A 416 0.02 -10.53 -27.22
CA GLU A 416 0.07 -11.94 -26.80
C GLU A 416 0.79 -12.12 -25.46
N ARG A 417 1.93 -11.46 -25.25
CA ARG A 417 2.68 -11.47 -23.99
C ARG A 417 1.82 -10.93 -22.84
N LEU A 418 1.21 -9.76 -23.03
CA LEU A 418 0.32 -9.13 -22.05
C LEU A 418 -0.81 -10.08 -21.61
N VAL A 419 -1.63 -10.55 -22.57
CA VAL A 419 -2.78 -11.41 -22.24
C VAL A 419 -2.33 -12.73 -21.62
N LYS A 420 -1.23 -13.34 -22.09
CA LYS A 420 -0.72 -14.61 -21.51
C LYS A 420 -0.27 -14.45 -20.06
N ARG A 421 0.41 -13.33 -19.73
CA ARG A 421 0.86 -12.99 -18.36
C ARG A 421 -0.31 -12.81 -17.40
N ASP A 422 -1.35 -12.08 -17.82
CA ASP A 422 -2.35 -11.54 -16.88
C ASP A 422 -3.75 -12.19 -16.94
N ARG A 423 -4.03 -13.09 -17.90
CA ARG A 423 -5.32 -13.80 -17.99
C ARG A 423 -5.74 -14.58 -16.74
N SER A 424 -4.82 -14.94 -15.86
CA SER A 424 -5.14 -15.66 -14.61
C SER A 424 -5.38 -14.74 -13.39
N ARG A 425 -5.25 -13.41 -13.56
CA ARG A 425 -5.46 -12.41 -12.49
C ARG A 425 -6.91 -12.40 -11.99
N ALA A 426 -7.10 -12.09 -10.71
CA ALA A 426 -8.45 -11.99 -10.14
C ALA A 426 -9.13 -10.68 -10.56
N SER A 427 -8.37 -9.58 -10.48
CA SER A 427 -8.72 -8.18 -10.72
C SER A 427 -9.03 -7.84 -12.17
N VAL A 428 -8.22 -8.29 -13.13
CA VAL A 428 -8.44 -8.03 -14.56
C VAL A 428 -9.83 -8.53 -14.94
N PHE A 429 -10.65 -7.69 -15.58
CA PHE A 429 -12.03 -7.99 -15.92
C PHE A 429 -12.39 -7.69 -17.39
N LEU A 430 -11.61 -6.81 -18.03
CA LEU A 430 -11.82 -6.33 -19.40
C LEU A 430 -10.46 -5.97 -20.00
N TRP A 431 -10.25 -6.31 -21.27
CA TRP A 431 -9.04 -5.96 -22.03
C TRP A 431 -9.29 -4.73 -22.91
N SER A 432 -8.40 -3.73 -22.91
CA SER A 432 -8.41 -2.62 -23.86
C SER A 432 -7.37 -2.85 -24.96
N ILE A 433 -7.80 -2.74 -26.22
CA ILE A 433 -6.95 -3.02 -27.39
C ILE A 433 -6.26 -1.77 -27.98
N GLY A 434 -6.42 -0.61 -27.33
CA GLY A 434 -5.81 0.67 -27.73
C GLY A 434 -6.63 1.89 -27.28
N ASN A 435 -6.05 3.08 -27.46
CA ASN A 435 -6.63 4.37 -27.08
C ASN A 435 -6.47 5.41 -28.20
N GLU A 436 -7.57 6.10 -28.57
CA GLU A 436 -7.58 7.35 -29.37
C GLU A 436 -6.77 7.34 -30.68
N GLU A 437 -6.79 6.22 -31.39
CA GLU A 437 -6.15 6.00 -32.69
C GLU A 437 -6.90 6.72 -33.84
N GLY A 438 -6.99 8.05 -33.76
CA GLY A 438 -7.82 8.92 -34.59
C GLY A 438 -7.68 8.72 -36.09
N TRP A 439 -6.48 8.35 -36.55
CA TRP A 439 -6.19 8.07 -37.96
C TRP A 439 -6.88 6.83 -38.53
N ILE A 440 -7.27 5.87 -37.68
CA ILE A 440 -7.78 4.56 -38.12
C ILE A 440 -9.10 4.13 -37.45
N HIS A 441 -9.43 4.62 -36.26
CA HIS A 441 -10.49 4.06 -35.42
C HIS A 441 -11.91 4.10 -36.02
N THR A 442 -12.20 5.03 -36.95
CA THR A 442 -13.48 5.19 -37.66
C THR A 442 -13.47 4.56 -39.06
N THR A 443 -12.36 3.93 -39.45
CA THR A 443 -12.12 3.43 -40.81
C THR A 443 -12.27 1.91 -40.91
N SER A 444 -12.39 1.39 -42.14
CA SER A 444 -12.36 -0.06 -42.38
C SER A 444 -11.03 -0.71 -41.95
N THR A 445 -9.94 0.05 -41.88
CA THR A 445 -8.63 -0.43 -41.42
C THR A 445 -8.63 -0.67 -39.92
N GLY A 446 -9.07 0.30 -39.12
CA GLY A 446 -9.24 0.12 -37.67
C GLY A 446 -10.16 -1.06 -37.35
N ARG A 447 -11.27 -1.20 -38.10
CA ARG A 447 -12.17 -2.37 -37.99
C ARG A 447 -11.46 -3.71 -38.17
N ARG A 448 -10.65 -3.87 -39.23
CA ARG A 448 -9.91 -5.12 -39.50
C ARG A 448 -8.85 -5.41 -38.42
N ILE A 449 -8.16 -4.39 -37.94
CA ILE A 449 -7.17 -4.53 -36.86
C ILE A 449 -7.88 -4.96 -35.56
N ALA A 450 -8.96 -4.28 -35.18
CA ALA A 450 -9.77 -4.64 -34.02
C ALA A 450 -10.32 -6.07 -34.09
N GLN A 451 -10.87 -6.51 -35.24
CA GLN A 451 -11.30 -7.90 -35.45
C GLN A 451 -10.15 -8.90 -35.21
N THR A 452 -8.93 -8.57 -35.63
CA THR A 452 -7.74 -9.41 -35.40
C THR A 452 -7.39 -9.50 -33.91
N PHE A 453 -7.41 -8.38 -33.18
CA PHE A 453 -7.18 -8.35 -31.73
C PHE A 453 -8.28 -9.08 -30.95
N ILE A 454 -9.57 -8.89 -31.29
CA ILE A 454 -10.70 -9.59 -30.68
C ILE A 454 -10.58 -11.10 -30.87
N ALA A 455 -10.21 -11.56 -32.08
CA ALA A 455 -9.96 -12.97 -32.34
C ALA A 455 -8.79 -13.53 -31.53
N LYS A 456 -7.68 -12.77 -31.42
CA LYS A 456 -6.52 -13.15 -30.61
C LYS A 456 -6.84 -13.19 -29.11
N GLN A 457 -7.58 -12.19 -28.60
CA GLN A 457 -8.02 -12.13 -27.21
C GLN A 457 -8.88 -13.34 -26.86
N LYS A 458 -9.86 -13.70 -27.70
CA LYS A 458 -10.69 -14.90 -27.53
C LYS A 458 -9.89 -16.21 -27.62
N GLN A 459 -8.80 -16.24 -28.40
CA GLN A 459 -7.89 -17.40 -28.46
C GLN A 459 -7.10 -17.57 -27.15
N LEU A 460 -6.67 -16.48 -26.51
CA LEU A 460 -5.77 -16.51 -25.36
C LEU A 460 -6.48 -16.48 -23.99
N ASP A 461 -7.61 -15.77 -23.91
CA ASP A 461 -8.47 -15.67 -22.74
C ASP A 461 -9.96 -15.58 -23.16
N PRO A 462 -10.66 -16.70 -23.37
CA PRO A 462 -12.09 -16.70 -23.66
C PRO A 462 -12.98 -16.34 -22.46
N THR A 463 -12.40 -16.09 -21.27
CA THR A 463 -13.17 -15.83 -20.03
C THR A 463 -13.49 -14.36 -19.81
N ARG A 464 -12.97 -13.47 -20.66
CA ARG A 464 -13.19 -12.02 -20.62
C ARG A 464 -13.60 -11.45 -21.97
N SER A 465 -14.10 -10.23 -21.93
CA SER A 465 -14.40 -9.43 -23.11
C SER A 465 -13.25 -8.45 -23.41
N CYS A 466 -13.41 -7.66 -24.46
CA CYS A 466 -12.53 -6.54 -24.79
C CYS A 466 -13.30 -5.27 -25.17
N THR A 467 -12.62 -4.13 -25.07
CA THR A 467 -13.10 -2.78 -25.37
C THR A 467 -12.00 -1.98 -26.09
N TYR A 468 -12.32 -0.77 -26.53
CA TYR A 468 -11.40 0.14 -27.23
C TYR A 468 -11.78 1.58 -26.90
N ALA A 469 -10.85 2.32 -26.30
CA ALA A 469 -11.09 3.68 -25.82
C ALA A 469 -11.12 4.68 -26.99
N ALA A 470 -12.27 5.34 -27.17
CA ALA A 470 -12.56 6.13 -28.36
C ALA A 470 -13.25 7.47 -28.05
N ASP A 471 -12.60 8.55 -28.44
CA ASP A 471 -12.97 9.97 -28.31
C ASP A 471 -14.07 10.45 -29.27
N VAL A 472 -14.74 9.52 -29.96
CA VAL A 472 -15.84 9.82 -30.89
C VAL A 472 -17.20 9.75 -30.20
N ALA A 473 -18.10 10.64 -30.65
CA ALA A 473 -19.48 10.75 -30.17
C ALA A 473 -20.37 9.62 -30.73
N ASN A 474 -21.53 9.93 -31.30
CA ASN A 474 -22.44 8.93 -31.87
C ASN A 474 -21.94 8.42 -33.26
N VAL A 475 -20.84 7.68 -33.26
CA VAL A 475 -20.19 7.13 -34.47
C VAL A 475 -20.05 5.61 -34.35
N PHE A 476 -20.86 4.88 -35.09
CA PHE A 476 -20.83 3.41 -35.15
C PHE A 476 -19.68 2.85 -36.00
N LYS A 477 -19.22 3.58 -37.02
CA LYS A 477 -18.29 3.07 -38.04
C LYS A 477 -16.88 2.76 -37.49
N GLY A 478 -16.20 1.82 -38.12
CA GLY A 478 -14.81 1.44 -37.81
C GLY A 478 -14.71 0.40 -36.69
N VAL A 479 -13.93 0.68 -35.65
CA VAL A 479 -13.72 -0.22 -34.50
C VAL A 479 -15.03 -0.46 -33.73
N ASN A 480 -15.88 0.56 -33.64
CA ASN A 480 -17.14 0.50 -32.90
C ASN A 480 -18.15 -0.51 -33.50
N GLU A 481 -18.02 -0.85 -34.80
CA GLU A 481 -18.85 -1.87 -35.48
C GLU A 481 -18.63 -3.29 -34.95
N VAL A 482 -17.46 -3.55 -34.34
CA VAL A 482 -16.98 -4.90 -34.01
C VAL A 482 -16.60 -5.10 -32.56
N ILE A 483 -16.39 -4.02 -31.80
CA ILE A 483 -15.95 -4.10 -30.41
C ILE A 483 -17.09 -4.62 -29.50
N PRO A 484 -16.86 -5.64 -28.65
CA PRO A 484 -17.92 -6.21 -27.80
C PRO A 484 -18.49 -5.25 -26.76
N VAL A 485 -17.67 -4.35 -26.22
CA VAL A 485 -18.06 -3.28 -25.30
C VAL A 485 -17.63 -1.96 -25.93
N ARG A 486 -18.58 -1.07 -26.22
CA ARG A 486 -18.28 0.27 -26.75
C ARG A 486 -17.92 1.17 -25.57
N SER A 487 -16.79 1.86 -25.68
CA SER A 487 -16.37 2.79 -24.65
C SER A 487 -16.08 4.18 -25.19
N PHE A 488 -16.54 5.20 -24.45
CA PHE A 488 -16.39 6.61 -24.77
C PHE A 488 -15.22 7.21 -23.99
N ASN A 489 -14.37 7.95 -24.67
CA ASN A 489 -13.57 8.99 -24.04
C ASN A 489 -14.33 10.32 -24.19
N TYR A 490 -14.62 10.97 -23.08
CA TYR A 490 -15.42 12.20 -23.01
C TYR A 490 -16.78 12.01 -23.70
N ARG A 491 -17.26 13.02 -24.44
CA ARG A 491 -18.49 12.96 -25.27
C ARG A 491 -19.74 12.50 -24.51
N GLN A 492 -19.80 12.81 -23.21
CA GLN A 492 -20.82 12.40 -22.24
C GLN A 492 -22.27 12.61 -22.71
N TYR A 493 -22.53 13.68 -23.48
CA TYR A 493 -23.86 13.99 -24.00
C TYR A 493 -24.31 13.06 -25.14
N ALA A 494 -23.39 12.38 -25.85
CA ALA A 494 -23.71 11.49 -26.96
C ALA A 494 -24.01 10.04 -26.53
N VAL A 495 -23.76 9.68 -25.27
CA VAL A 495 -23.90 8.29 -24.79
C VAL A 495 -25.36 7.82 -24.82
N ALA A 496 -26.32 8.70 -24.48
CA ALA A 496 -27.74 8.39 -24.54
C ALA A 496 -28.26 8.25 -25.98
N ASP A 497 -27.78 9.09 -26.91
CA ASP A 497 -28.10 8.98 -28.33
C ASP A 497 -27.56 7.67 -28.93
N TYR A 498 -26.30 7.33 -28.64
CA TYR A 498 -25.72 6.07 -29.10
C TYR A 498 -26.45 4.86 -28.49
N HIS A 499 -26.87 4.92 -27.22
CA HIS A 499 -27.65 3.83 -26.62
C HIS A 499 -29.00 3.62 -27.32
N ARG A 500 -29.71 4.71 -27.66
CA ARG A 500 -30.96 4.64 -28.43
C ARG A 500 -30.74 3.97 -29.79
N ASP A 501 -29.65 4.32 -30.46
CA ASP A 501 -29.36 3.88 -31.83
C ASP A 501 -28.71 2.47 -31.87
N HIS A 502 -28.08 2.04 -30.76
CA HIS A 502 -27.35 0.77 -30.60
C HIS A 502 -27.62 0.11 -29.22
N PRO A 503 -28.88 -0.26 -28.90
CA PRO A 503 -29.26 -0.68 -27.54
C PRO A 503 -28.64 -2.01 -27.07
N ASP A 504 -28.21 -2.85 -28.00
CA ASP A 504 -27.62 -4.17 -27.73
C ASP A 504 -26.11 -4.14 -27.40
N GLN A 505 -25.44 -2.97 -27.49
CA GLN A 505 -24.02 -2.83 -27.20
C GLN A 505 -23.81 -2.21 -25.80
N PRO A 506 -23.11 -2.89 -24.86
CA PRO A 506 -22.81 -2.33 -23.54
C PRO A 506 -21.91 -1.09 -23.63
N LEU A 507 -22.24 -0.03 -22.85
CA LEU A 507 -21.59 1.28 -22.93
C LEU A 507 -20.81 1.64 -21.66
N LEU A 508 -19.52 1.95 -21.81
CA LEU A 508 -18.59 2.29 -20.73
C LEU A 508 -17.97 3.68 -20.97
N GLY A 509 -17.64 4.44 -19.92
CA GLY A 509 -16.74 5.60 -20.06
C GLY A 509 -15.30 5.17 -19.81
N THR A 510 -14.42 5.16 -20.82
CA THR A 510 -12.99 4.85 -20.64
C THR A 510 -12.18 6.08 -20.22
N GLU A 511 -12.63 7.28 -20.59
CA GLU A 511 -12.14 8.55 -20.03
C GLU A 511 -13.33 9.48 -19.82
N MET A 512 -13.42 10.08 -18.64
CA MET A 512 -14.52 10.93 -18.21
C MET A 512 -14.00 12.01 -17.27
N GLY A 513 -14.76 13.10 -17.06
CA GLY A 513 -14.26 14.24 -16.30
C GLY A 513 -13.12 14.93 -17.08
N SER A 514 -11.90 14.89 -16.54
CA SER A 514 -10.77 15.78 -16.86
C SER A 514 -11.00 17.22 -16.38
N THR A 515 -11.46 17.36 -15.14
CA THR A 515 -11.42 18.64 -14.41
C THR A 515 -9.97 18.97 -14.08
N VAL A 516 -9.56 20.22 -14.26
CA VAL A 516 -8.18 20.69 -14.00
C VAL A 516 -8.14 21.60 -12.78
N THR A 517 -7.37 21.20 -11.75
CA THR A 517 -7.34 21.86 -10.42
C THR A 517 -5.93 21.80 -9.80
N THR A 518 -5.60 22.74 -8.91
CA THR A 518 -4.35 22.74 -8.12
C THR A 518 -4.68 22.71 -6.63
N ARG A 519 -4.18 21.70 -5.89
CA ARG A 519 -4.52 21.44 -4.49
C ARG A 519 -4.44 22.70 -3.62
N GLY A 520 -5.53 23.07 -2.95
CA GLY A 520 -5.57 24.15 -1.97
C GLY A 520 -5.49 25.58 -2.51
N VAL A 521 -5.43 25.77 -3.84
CA VAL A 521 -5.49 27.07 -4.50
C VAL A 521 -6.96 27.38 -4.83
N TYR A 522 -7.47 28.59 -4.57
CA TYR A 522 -8.88 28.93 -4.84
C TYR A 522 -9.08 30.16 -5.73
N GLU A 523 -8.00 30.79 -6.17
CA GLU A 523 -7.99 31.88 -7.15
C GLU A 523 -7.01 31.52 -8.27
N LYS A 524 -7.32 31.88 -9.52
CA LYS A 524 -6.46 31.55 -10.66
C LYS A 524 -5.18 32.38 -10.65
N ASP A 525 -4.04 31.71 -10.50
CA ASP A 525 -2.71 32.33 -10.56
C ASP A 525 -2.02 31.94 -11.88
N SER A 526 -2.17 32.78 -12.91
CA SER A 526 -1.56 32.51 -14.23
C SER A 526 -0.04 32.72 -14.27
N LEU A 527 0.59 33.25 -13.22
CA LEU A 527 2.05 33.43 -13.15
C LEU A 527 2.73 32.17 -12.63
N HIS A 528 2.15 31.55 -11.61
CA HIS A 528 2.56 30.24 -11.08
C HIS A 528 1.81 29.08 -11.75
N ALA A 529 0.98 29.38 -12.75
CA ALA A 529 0.21 28.43 -13.54
C ALA A 529 -0.69 27.49 -12.70
N TYR A 530 -1.32 28.04 -11.65
CA TYR A 530 -2.27 27.34 -10.78
C TYR A 530 -3.72 27.57 -11.18
N LEU A 531 -4.57 26.60 -10.84
CA LEU A 531 -6.02 26.61 -11.08
C LEU A 531 -6.80 26.43 -9.78
N PRO A 532 -8.00 27.06 -9.65
CA PRO A 532 -8.86 26.87 -8.49
C PRO A 532 -9.21 25.39 -8.24
N ASP A 533 -9.16 24.98 -6.97
CA ASP A 533 -9.50 23.68 -6.43
C ASP A 533 -11.02 23.56 -6.22
N GLN A 534 -11.76 23.79 -7.30
CA GLN A 534 -13.21 23.66 -7.38
C GLN A 534 -13.55 23.04 -8.75
N ASP A 535 -14.66 22.31 -8.84
CA ASP A 535 -15.10 21.68 -10.10
C ASP A 535 -15.74 22.73 -11.02
N ILE A 536 -14.91 23.65 -11.52
CA ILE A 536 -15.30 24.81 -12.34
C ILE A 536 -14.50 24.93 -13.66
N THR A 537 -13.39 24.20 -13.80
CA THR A 537 -12.52 24.26 -14.99
C THR A 537 -12.27 22.87 -15.57
N ALA A 538 -12.50 22.69 -16.87
CA ALA A 538 -12.12 21.50 -17.64
C ALA A 538 -11.69 21.93 -19.06
N PRO A 539 -10.85 21.15 -19.77
CA PRO A 539 -10.53 21.40 -21.18
C PRO A 539 -11.76 21.32 -22.09
N TRP A 540 -11.67 21.96 -23.27
CA TRP A 540 -12.83 22.10 -24.19
C TRP A 540 -13.35 20.77 -24.75
N TRP A 541 -12.53 19.71 -24.78
CA TRP A 541 -12.92 18.37 -25.23
C TRP A 541 -13.61 17.53 -24.15
N ALA A 542 -13.55 17.99 -22.90
CA ALA A 542 -13.80 17.21 -21.70
C ALA A 542 -14.99 17.75 -20.88
N SER A 543 -14.99 17.54 -19.57
CA SER A 543 -16.12 17.89 -18.70
C SER A 543 -15.72 18.09 -17.24
N LYS A 544 -16.54 18.82 -16.48
CA LYS A 544 -16.47 18.81 -15.02
C LYS A 544 -16.90 17.44 -14.46
N ALA A 545 -16.47 17.10 -13.25
CA ALA A 545 -16.88 15.86 -12.58
C ALA A 545 -18.40 15.78 -12.43
N GLU A 546 -19.02 16.89 -12.06
CA GLU A 546 -20.46 16.99 -11.86
C GLU A 546 -21.26 16.83 -13.17
N ASP A 547 -20.74 17.32 -14.30
CA ASP A 547 -21.45 17.32 -15.58
C ASP A 547 -21.63 15.88 -16.14
N TRP A 548 -20.57 15.06 -16.11
CA TRP A 548 -20.65 13.69 -16.63
C TRP A 548 -21.31 12.75 -15.61
N TRP A 549 -21.04 12.90 -14.31
CA TRP A 549 -21.52 11.96 -13.30
C TRP A 549 -23.03 12.08 -13.06
N LYS A 550 -23.62 13.27 -13.20
CA LYS A 550 -25.07 13.46 -13.24
C LYS A 550 -25.76 12.68 -14.36
N LEU A 551 -25.05 12.40 -15.46
CA LEU A 551 -25.55 11.57 -16.56
C LEU A 551 -25.24 10.10 -16.34
N ALA A 552 -23.99 9.75 -16.03
CA ALA A 552 -23.54 8.37 -15.91
C ALA A 552 -24.13 7.66 -14.69
N GLY A 553 -24.18 8.31 -13.52
CA GLY A 553 -24.65 7.76 -12.26
C GLY A 553 -26.04 7.10 -12.34
N PRO A 554 -27.12 7.85 -12.68
CA PRO A 554 -28.49 7.33 -12.67
C PRO A 554 -28.84 6.40 -13.84
N ASN A 555 -28.11 6.44 -14.95
CA ASN A 555 -28.47 5.66 -16.16
C ASN A 555 -27.95 4.22 -16.08
N GLY A 556 -28.85 3.24 -16.11
CA GLY A 556 -28.53 1.80 -16.00
C GLY A 556 -27.82 1.20 -17.23
N PHE A 557 -28.04 1.77 -18.42
CA PHE A 557 -27.37 1.36 -19.67
C PHE A 557 -25.90 1.80 -19.76
N TRP A 558 -25.52 2.78 -18.94
CA TRP A 558 -24.15 3.26 -18.84
C TRP A 558 -23.49 2.53 -17.66
N LEU A 559 -22.48 1.72 -17.93
CA LEU A 559 -21.82 0.85 -16.95
C LEU A 559 -21.09 1.62 -15.82
N GLY A 560 -20.96 2.93 -15.94
CA GLY A 560 -20.03 3.77 -15.17
C GLY A 560 -18.86 4.19 -16.05
N GLY A 561 -17.73 4.52 -15.43
CA GLY A 561 -16.54 4.87 -16.21
C GLY A 561 -15.32 5.25 -15.38
N PHE A 562 -14.24 5.58 -16.07
CA PHE A 562 -12.94 5.92 -15.52
C PHE A 562 -12.65 7.41 -15.67
N VAL A 563 -12.39 8.10 -14.56
CA VAL A 563 -12.07 9.54 -14.57
C VAL A 563 -10.64 9.77 -15.03
N TRP A 564 -10.39 10.78 -15.84
CA TRP A 564 -9.06 11.31 -16.11
C TRP A 564 -8.74 12.41 -15.08
N THR A 565 -7.86 12.21 -14.09
CA THR A 565 -7.16 10.98 -13.65
C THR A 565 -7.33 10.76 -12.14
N GLY A 566 -6.93 9.60 -11.61
CA GLY A 566 -6.93 9.35 -10.16
C GLY A 566 -5.87 10.17 -9.42
N PHE A 567 -4.66 10.21 -9.97
CA PHE A 567 -3.53 11.03 -9.51
C PHE A 567 -3.06 11.98 -10.61
N ASP A 568 -2.51 13.14 -10.25
CA ASP A 568 -1.65 13.90 -11.16
C ASP A 568 -0.41 13.06 -11.50
N TYR A 569 0.15 13.31 -12.67
CA TYR A 569 1.31 12.62 -13.23
C TYR A 569 2.24 13.64 -13.87
N ARG A 570 3.50 13.27 -14.09
CA ARG A 570 4.45 14.18 -14.74
C ARG A 570 4.15 14.29 -16.24
N GLY A 571 4.33 15.47 -16.79
CA GLY A 571 3.96 15.78 -18.17
C GLY A 571 2.50 16.18 -18.33
N GLU A 572 2.07 16.27 -19.59
CA GLU A 572 0.76 16.78 -20.01
C GLU A 572 0.20 17.96 -19.16
N PRO A 573 0.92 19.09 -19.03
CA PRO A 573 0.63 20.17 -18.06
C PRO A 573 -0.60 21.06 -18.38
N THR A 574 -1.58 20.50 -19.11
CA THR A 574 -2.83 21.12 -19.55
C THR A 574 -3.57 21.77 -18.38
N PRO A 575 -4.06 23.03 -18.51
CA PRO A 575 -4.15 23.85 -19.73
C PRO A 575 -2.94 24.76 -19.95
N TYR A 576 -1.88 24.59 -19.16
CA TYR A 576 -0.69 25.43 -19.18
C TYR A 576 0.48 24.73 -19.87
N LYS A 577 1.62 25.40 -19.85
CA LYS A 577 2.94 24.92 -20.27
C LYS A 577 3.91 25.23 -19.11
N TRP A 578 5.20 25.32 -19.38
CA TRP A 578 6.17 25.93 -18.47
C TRP A 578 5.63 27.19 -17.77
N PRO A 579 5.76 27.34 -16.42
CA PRO A 579 6.55 26.51 -15.52
C PRO A 579 5.95 25.16 -15.10
N ASN A 580 4.73 24.81 -15.47
CA ASN A 580 4.18 23.51 -15.08
C ASN A 580 4.91 22.33 -15.73
N ILE A 581 5.24 21.34 -14.92
CA ILE A 581 5.92 20.09 -15.28
C ILE A 581 5.06 18.84 -15.02
N ASN A 582 3.95 18.98 -14.29
CA ASN A 582 2.97 17.94 -14.01
C ASN A 582 1.58 18.37 -14.49
N SER A 583 0.68 17.40 -14.64
CA SER A 583 -0.71 17.62 -15.01
C SER A 583 -1.57 18.18 -13.86
N HIS A 584 -2.79 18.62 -14.20
CA HIS A 584 -3.78 19.17 -13.25
C HIS A 584 -5.03 18.29 -13.10
N PHE A 585 -5.09 17.17 -13.83
CA PHE A 585 -6.26 16.31 -14.00
C PHE A 585 -6.56 15.40 -12.80
N GLY A 586 -5.58 15.17 -11.95
CA GLY A 586 -5.66 14.25 -10.84
C GLY A 586 -6.69 14.68 -9.82
N ILE A 587 -7.52 13.74 -9.38
CA ILE A 587 -8.40 13.93 -8.22
C ILE A 587 -7.57 14.05 -6.92
N MET A 588 -6.41 13.41 -6.89
CA MET A 588 -5.32 13.63 -5.94
C MET A 588 -4.11 14.21 -6.68
N ASP A 589 -3.24 14.93 -5.97
CA ASP A 589 -1.97 15.36 -6.54
C ASP A 589 -0.96 14.20 -6.73
N MET A 590 0.22 14.50 -7.27
CA MET A 590 1.26 13.53 -7.58
C MET A 590 1.85 12.80 -6.34
N CYS A 591 1.61 13.32 -5.14
CA CYS A 591 1.97 12.66 -3.87
C CYS A 591 0.81 11.80 -3.33
N GLY A 592 -0.39 11.93 -3.88
CA GLY A 592 -1.61 11.31 -3.38
C GLY A 592 -2.37 12.16 -2.36
N PHE A 593 -2.08 13.46 -2.24
CA PHE A 593 -2.88 14.33 -1.38
C PHE A 593 -4.20 14.70 -2.08
N PRO A 594 -5.35 14.64 -1.39
CA PRO A 594 -6.65 14.94 -2.00
C PRO A 594 -6.79 16.41 -2.38
N LYS A 595 -7.30 16.65 -3.59
CA LYS A 595 -7.88 17.94 -4.02
C LYS A 595 -9.36 17.97 -3.62
N ASN A 596 -10.04 19.12 -3.67
CA ASN A 596 -11.45 19.27 -3.28
C ASN A 596 -12.39 18.31 -4.05
N ILE A 597 -12.10 18.06 -5.32
CA ILE A 597 -12.84 17.13 -6.20
C ILE A 597 -12.83 15.67 -5.70
N TYR A 598 -11.88 15.27 -4.85
CA TYR A 598 -11.89 13.98 -4.13
C TYR A 598 -13.19 13.80 -3.35
N TYR A 599 -13.62 14.83 -2.63
CA TYR A 599 -14.79 14.76 -1.76
C TYR A 599 -16.11 14.79 -2.53
N TYR A 600 -16.13 15.32 -3.76
CA TYR A 600 -17.26 15.14 -4.68
C TYR A 600 -17.44 13.66 -5.02
N TYR A 601 -16.39 13.01 -5.51
CA TYR A 601 -16.46 11.58 -5.86
C TYR A 601 -16.74 10.70 -4.65
N GLN A 602 -16.06 10.92 -3.52
CA GLN A 602 -16.28 10.14 -2.30
C GLN A 602 -17.72 10.26 -1.79
N SER A 603 -18.34 11.45 -1.86
CA SER A 603 -19.75 11.64 -1.50
C SER A 603 -20.68 10.74 -2.32
N TRP A 604 -20.40 10.56 -3.62
CA TRP A 604 -21.35 9.97 -4.56
C TRP A 604 -21.04 8.53 -5.00
N TRP A 605 -19.82 8.05 -4.71
CA TRP A 605 -19.35 6.68 -4.95
C TRP A 605 -19.26 5.82 -3.68
N THR A 606 -19.38 6.40 -2.48
CA THR A 606 -19.35 5.67 -1.21
C THR A 606 -20.55 5.94 -0.32
N ASP A 607 -20.81 5.03 0.62
CA ASP A 607 -21.71 5.25 1.75
C ASP A 607 -21.01 5.93 2.95
N LYS A 608 -19.70 6.25 2.87
CA LYS A 608 -18.96 6.95 3.95
C LYS A 608 -19.64 8.28 4.29
N ASP A 609 -19.50 8.75 5.53
CA ASP A 609 -20.09 10.03 5.96
C ASP A 609 -19.19 11.19 5.52
N VAL A 610 -19.50 11.78 4.35
CA VAL A 610 -18.72 12.90 3.81
C VAL A 610 -19.36 14.22 4.20
N LEU A 611 -18.57 15.13 4.77
CA LEU A 611 -18.91 16.53 4.97
C LEU A 611 -17.62 17.36 4.90
N HIS A 612 -17.29 17.82 3.70
CA HIS A 612 -16.07 18.58 3.43
C HIS A 612 -16.41 20.03 3.08
N ILE A 613 -15.75 20.98 3.73
CA ILE A 613 -15.86 22.41 3.46
C ILE A 613 -14.61 22.85 2.68
N SER A 614 -14.82 23.54 1.57
CA SER A 614 -13.78 24.27 0.85
C SER A 614 -14.26 25.70 0.58
N PRO A 615 -13.38 26.70 0.49
CA PRO A 615 -11.93 26.63 0.69
C PRO A 615 -11.51 26.42 2.16
N ASN A 616 -10.19 26.39 2.40
CA ASN A 616 -9.64 26.59 3.76
C ASN A 616 -10.01 28.00 4.28
N TRP A 617 -9.84 28.27 5.59
CA TRP A 617 -10.35 29.50 6.22
C TRP A 617 -9.31 30.40 6.92
N ASN A 618 -8.04 30.35 6.60
CA ASN A 618 -7.40 30.32 5.29
C ASN A 618 -7.61 31.71 4.59
N LEU A 619 -7.41 31.87 3.27
CA LEU A 619 -7.77 33.14 2.53
C LEU A 619 -6.69 34.21 2.33
N PRO A 620 -5.51 33.95 1.72
CA PRO A 620 -4.43 34.92 1.77
C PRO A 620 -4.50 35.92 0.60
N ASP A 621 -3.99 37.12 0.81
CA ASP A 621 -3.24 37.80 -0.25
C ASP A 621 -1.74 37.57 -0.04
N LYS A 622 -1.03 37.09 -1.07
CA LYS A 622 0.42 36.84 -1.06
C LYS A 622 1.25 38.09 -0.70
N LYS A 623 0.65 39.28 -0.63
CA LYS A 623 1.31 40.54 -0.26
C LYS A 623 1.01 41.04 1.16
N ALA A 624 0.00 40.51 1.85
CA ALA A 624 -0.50 41.11 3.10
C ALA A 624 -1.15 40.15 4.13
N GLY A 625 -1.39 38.88 3.80
CA GLY A 625 -2.08 37.93 4.69
C GLY A 625 -3.61 38.01 4.63
N TRP A 626 -4.30 37.47 5.65
CA TRP A 626 -5.77 37.37 5.71
C TRP A 626 -6.48 38.73 5.73
N GLN A 627 -5.82 39.75 6.29
CA GLN A 627 -6.43 41.05 6.60
C GLN A 627 -6.99 41.75 5.36
N GLU A 628 -6.40 41.53 4.18
CA GLU A 628 -6.90 42.11 2.93
C GLU A 628 -8.08 41.33 2.31
N LYS A 629 -8.46 40.16 2.82
CA LYS A 629 -9.70 39.47 2.44
C LYS A 629 -10.86 39.73 3.41
N GLU A 630 -10.63 40.33 4.58
CA GLU A 630 -11.70 40.60 5.56
C GLU A 630 -12.85 41.43 4.96
N GLY A 631 -14.08 40.96 5.16
CA GLY A 631 -15.29 41.51 4.58
C GLY A 631 -15.52 41.23 3.09
N LYS A 632 -14.56 40.66 2.35
CA LYS A 632 -14.74 40.29 0.93
C LYS A 632 -15.54 38.99 0.80
N PRO A 633 -16.38 38.83 -0.24
CA PRO A 633 -17.13 37.61 -0.49
C PRO A 633 -16.20 36.47 -0.93
N VAL A 634 -16.46 35.28 -0.40
CA VAL A 634 -15.78 34.01 -0.71
C VAL A 634 -16.85 32.97 -1.03
N ASP A 635 -16.69 32.23 -2.13
CA ASP A 635 -17.57 31.12 -2.48
C ASP A 635 -17.16 29.85 -1.73
N VAL A 636 -17.88 29.57 -0.64
CA VAL A 636 -17.77 28.35 0.16
C VAL A 636 -18.56 27.24 -0.49
N TRP A 637 -17.88 26.16 -0.84
CA TRP A 637 -18.46 24.92 -1.32
C TRP A 637 -18.50 23.89 -0.18
N VAL A 638 -19.55 23.06 -0.18
CA VAL A 638 -19.66 21.89 0.69
C VAL A 638 -19.97 20.65 -0.13
N ASN A 639 -19.04 19.69 -0.10
CA ASN A 639 -19.22 18.35 -0.65
C ASN A 639 -19.72 17.43 0.47
N SER A 640 -20.88 16.79 0.27
CA SER A 640 -21.48 15.90 1.26
C SER A 640 -22.48 14.93 0.64
N ASN A 641 -22.69 13.79 1.30
CA ASN A 641 -23.79 12.86 1.01
C ASN A 641 -24.85 12.78 2.12
N ALA A 642 -24.91 13.82 2.94
CA ALA A 642 -26.03 14.10 3.82
C ALA A 642 -27.28 14.57 3.05
N ASP A 643 -28.44 14.54 3.69
CA ASP A 643 -29.71 14.98 3.10
C ASP A 643 -29.78 16.52 3.02
N ASN A 644 -29.15 17.20 3.97
CA ASN A 644 -29.11 18.66 4.10
C ASN A 644 -27.93 19.12 4.94
N VAL A 645 -27.49 20.37 4.73
CA VAL A 645 -26.39 21.03 5.45
C VAL A 645 -26.80 22.45 5.84
N GLU A 646 -26.47 22.87 7.05
CA GLU A 646 -26.52 24.25 7.51
C GLU A 646 -25.09 24.72 7.84
N LEU A 647 -24.73 25.89 7.32
CA LEU A 647 -23.40 26.48 7.46
C LEU A 647 -23.43 27.61 8.49
N PHE A 648 -22.40 27.74 9.32
CA PHE A 648 -22.27 28.72 10.38
C PHE A 648 -20.90 29.41 10.31
N LEU A 649 -20.86 30.74 10.41
CA LEU A 649 -19.63 31.50 10.60
C LEU A 649 -19.65 32.10 12.02
N ASN A 650 -18.64 31.80 12.83
CA ASN A 650 -18.50 32.28 14.20
C ASN A 650 -19.79 32.09 15.06
N GLY A 651 -20.46 30.94 14.84
CA GLY A 651 -21.70 30.54 15.53
C GLY A 651 -23.00 31.12 14.94
N LYS A 652 -22.93 32.02 13.95
CA LYS A 652 -24.09 32.59 13.26
C LYS A 652 -24.43 31.76 12.03
N SER A 653 -25.68 31.29 11.94
CA SER A 653 -26.18 30.56 10.75
C SER A 653 -26.14 31.44 9.49
N LEU A 654 -25.67 30.85 8.41
CA LEU A 654 -25.67 31.34 7.03
C LEU A 654 -26.76 30.67 6.18
N GLY A 655 -27.67 29.95 6.84
CA GLY A 655 -28.82 29.29 6.24
C GLY A 655 -28.58 27.83 5.86
N LYS A 656 -29.65 27.04 6.00
CA LYS A 656 -29.72 25.62 5.65
C LYS A 656 -30.06 25.41 4.17
N LYS A 657 -29.47 24.40 3.54
CA LYS A 657 -29.76 23.95 2.17
C LYS A 657 -29.89 22.42 2.10
N ASP A 658 -30.84 21.94 1.32
CA ASP A 658 -31.01 20.52 1.03
C ASP A 658 -30.03 20.09 -0.08
N MET A 659 -29.39 18.93 0.06
CA MET A 659 -28.31 18.48 -0.82
C MET A 659 -28.86 17.77 -2.07
N PRO A 660 -28.65 18.28 -3.29
CA PRO A 660 -29.06 17.59 -4.51
C PRO A 660 -28.15 16.39 -4.79
N ARG A 661 -28.71 15.22 -5.11
CA ARG A 661 -27.95 14.01 -5.46
C ARG A 661 -27.02 14.27 -6.66
N ASN A 662 -25.76 13.85 -6.54
CA ASN A 662 -24.69 14.06 -7.54
C ASN A 662 -24.31 15.54 -7.74
N SER A 663 -24.44 16.39 -6.71
CA SER A 663 -24.07 17.81 -6.77
C SER A 663 -23.18 18.23 -5.59
N HIS A 664 -23.01 19.54 -5.38
CA HIS A 664 -22.44 20.16 -4.18
C HIS A 664 -23.40 21.25 -3.67
N LEU A 665 -23.09 21.85 -2.51
CA LEU A 665 -23.75 23.07 -2.02
C LEU A 665 -22.77 24.24 -2.06
N GLN A 666 -23.26 25.45 -2.34
CA GLN A 666 -22.46 26.68 -2.37
C GLN A 666 -23.11 27.78 -1.52
N TRP A 667 -22.33 28.55 -0.78
CA TRP A 667 -22.71 29.83 -0.16
C TRP A 667 -21.68 30.89 -0.53
N THR A 668 -22.12 32.12 -0.78
CA THR A 668 -21.21 33.27 -0.83
C THR A 668 -21.16 33.89 0.57
N VAL A 669 -19.99 33.87 1.20
CA VAL A 669 -19.76 34.22 2.61
C VAL A 669 -18.75 35.36 2.67
N ASN A 670 -19.08 36.46 3.35
CA ASN A 670 -18.08 37.50 3.60
C ASN A 670 -17.05 36.96 4.61
N TYR A 671 -15.77 36.97 4.25
CA TYR A 671 -14.72 36.41 5.08
C TYR A 671 -14.56 37.18 6.39
N GLU A 672 -14.56 36.45 7.49
CA GLU A 672 -14.30 36.91 8.86
C GLU A 672 -13.39 35.87 9.50
N PRO A 673 -12.24 36.24 10.09
CA PRO A 673 -11.39 35.30 10.79
C PRO A 673 -12.12 34.55 11.91
N GLY A 674 -11.81 33.27 12.09
CA GLY A 674 -12.42 32.43 13.12
C GLY A 674 -12.76 31.03 12.62
N LYS A 675 -14.00 30.57 12.88
CA LYS A 675 -14.46 29.21 12.57
C LYS A 675 -15.66 29.24 11.62
N LEU A 676 -15.49 28.58 10.48
CA LEU A 676 -16.58 28.21 9.59
C LEU A 676 -16.94 26.73 9.82
N GLU A 677 -18.19 26.46 10.15
CA GLU A 677 -18.67 25.16 10.63
C GLU A 677 -19.91 24.71 9.85
N ALA A 678 -19.91 23.47 9.38
CA ALA A 678 -21.04 22.85 8.71
C ALA A 678 -21.67 21.80 9.63
N ILE A 679 -23.00 21.85 9.78
CA ILE A 679 -23.80 20.83 10.45
C ILE A 679 -24.72 20.19 9.41
N ALA A 680 -24.61 18.89 9.24
CA ALA A 680 -25.40 18.14 8.26
C ALA A 680 -26.20 17.02 8.92
N TYR A 681 -27.25 16.56 8.24
CA TYR A 681 -28.06 15.41 8.68
C TYR A 681 -28.18 14.39 7.54
N LYS A 682 -27.74 13.14 7.79
CA LYS A 682 -27.80 12.02 6.85
C LYS A 682 -28.64 10.90 7.45
N LYS A 683 -29.84 10.65 6.92
CA LYS A 683 -30.82 9.70 7.47
C LYS A 683 -31.08 9.95 8.97
N GLY A 684 -31.09 11.22 9.38
CA GLY A 684 -31.22 11.66 10.77
C GLY A 684 -29.92 11.67 11.62
N LYS A 685 -28.82 11.07 11.15
CA LYS A 685 -27.50 11.15 11.82
C LYS A 685 -26.91 12.56 11.62
N LYS A 686 -26.62 13.26 12.72
CA LYS A 686 -25.89 14.54 12.70
C LYS A 686 -24.42 14.31 12.33
N LEU A 687 -23.91 15.07 11.38
CA LEU A 687 -22.50 15.18 11.01
C LEU A 687 -22.04 16.62 11.25
N THR A 688 -20.75 16.81 11.54
CA THR A 688 -20.14 18.13 11.77
C THR A 688 -18.76 18.20 11.15
N ALA A 689 -18.46 19.31 10.49
CA ALA A 689 -17.13 19.62 9.96
C ALA A 689 -16.81 21.10 10.19
N LYS A 690 -15.53 21.46 10.26
CA LYS A 690 -15.09 22.85 10.41
C LYS A 690 -13.79 23.12 9.67
N VAL A 691 -13.63 24.36 9.25
CA VAL A 691 -12.35 24.95 8.82
C VAL A 691 -12.14 26.25 9.61
N GLU A 692 -10.90 26.52 10.01
CA GLU A 692 -10.56 27.57 10.96
C GLU A 692 -9.39 28.41 10.46
N THR A 693 -9.37 29.70 10.80
CA THR A 693 -8.20 30.56 10.60
C THR A 693 -7.10 30.14 11.57
N THR A 694 -5.93 29.80 11.03
CA THR A 694 -4.81 29.24 11.80
C THR A 694 -3.80 30.30 12.22
N GLY A 695 -3.02 29.98 13.26
CA GLY A 695 -1.84 30.73 13.65
C GLY A 695 -0.64 30.48 12.72
N VAL A 696 0.51 31.06 13.06
CA VAL A 696 1.75 30.76 12.35
C VAL A 696 2.21 29.32 12.62
N PRO A 697 2.85 28.64 11.65
CA PRO A 697 3.48 27.34 11.86
C PRO A 697 4.37 27.34 13.10
N THR A 698 4.26 26.28 13.91
CA THR A 698 5.02 26.11 15.16
C THR A 698 5.71 24.75 15.23
N GLU A 699 5.13 23.69 14.69
CA GLU A 699 5.66 22.32 14.79
C GLU A 699 5.52 21.55 13.46
N VAL A 700 6.54 20.77 13.12
CA VAL A 700 6.50 19.81 12.01
C VAL A 700 5.87 18.50 12.49
N VAL A 701 4.84 18.03 11.77
CA VAL A 701 4.17 16.76 12.04
C VAL A 701 4.61 15.72 11.01
N VAL A 702 4.94 14.53 11.51
CA VAL A 702 5.43 13.39 10.72
C VAL A 702 4.41 12.26 10.81
N THR A 703 3.84 11.86 9.68
CA THR A 703 2.82 10.81 9.59
C THR A 703 3.31 9.71 8.64
N PRO A 704 3.95 8.65 9.15
CA PRO A 704 4.31 7.48 8.35
C PRO A 704 3.05 6.68 7.97
N TYR A 705 3.01 6.13 6.75
CA TYR A 705 1.93 5.25 6.31
C TYR A 705 2.03 3.84 6.93
N LYS A 706 3.27 3.41 7.22
CA LYS A 706 3.60 2.19 7.98
C LYS A 706 4.92 2.38 8.73
N THR A 707 5.07 1.73 9.89
CA THR A 707 6.28 1.80 10.75
C THR A 707 7.05 0.48 10.82
N THR A 708 6.51 -0.61 10.29
CA THR A 708 7.21 -1.88 10.10
C THR A 708 7.46 -2.08 8.60
N ILE A 709 8.70 -2.32 8.20
CA ILE A 709 9.06 -2.63 6.81
C ILE A 709 9.90 -3.90 6.72
N LEU A 710 9.91 -4.56 5.57
CA LEU A 710 10.74 -5.75 5.36
C LEU A 710 12.20 -5.40 5.09
N ALA A 711 13.10 -6.17 5.67
CA ALA A 711 14.55 -6.12 5.49
C ALA A 711 15.00 -6.87 4.22
N ASP A 712 14.30 -6.67 3.10
CA ASP A 712 14.62 -7.28 1.79
C ASP A 712 15.43 -6.35 0.86
N GLY A 713 15.67 -5.10 1.27
CA GLY A 713 16.30 -4.06 0.44
C GLY A 713 15.38 -3.44 -0.61
N LYS A 714 14.08 -3.77 -0.58
CA LYS A 714 13.07 -3.34 -1.56
C LYS A 714 11.92 -2.59 -0.90
N ASP A 715 11.44 -3.07 0.24
CA ASP A 715 10.25 -2.56 0.89
C ASP A 715 10.40 -1.09 1.31
N ALA A 716 9.32 -0.34 1.14
CA ALA A 716 9.31 1.10 1.26
C ALA A 716 8.06 1.61 1.97
N THR A 717 8.22 2.72 2.69
CA THR A 717 7.13 3.45 3.36
C THR A 717 7.08 4.89 2.90
N VAL A 718 5.87 5.43 2.82
CA VAL A 718 5.60 6.84 2.54
C VAL A 718 5.47 7.55 3.87
N ILE A 719 6.12 8.71 4.01
CA ILE A 719 5.94 9.61 5.15
C ILE A 719 5.41 10.93 4.63
N ASN A 720 4.22 11.28 5.09
CA ASN A 720 3.60 12.57 4.84
C ASN A 720 4.01 13.55 5.95
N ILE A 721 4.30 14.78 5.54
CA ILE A 721 4.80 15.84 6.40
C ILE A 721 3.86 17.04 6.30
N THR A 722 3.45 17.57 7.45
CA THR A 722 2.67 18.81 7.54
C THR A 722 3.22 19.70 8.65
N VAL A 723 2.67 20.90 8.80
CA VAL A 723 2.97 21.78 9.95
C VAL A 723 1.69 22.24 10.63
N VAL A 724 1.78 22.41 11.94
CA VAL A 724 0.66 22.87 12.78
C VAL A 724 1.01 24.14 13.54
N ASP A 725 -0.01 24.93 13.87
CA ASP A 725 0.08 26.08 14.76
C ASP A 725 0.16 25.67 16.26
N ARG A 726 0.17 26.67 17.17
CA ARG A 726 0.25 26.43 18.62
C ARG A 726 -0.98 25.73 19.19
N GLU A 727 -2.10 25.81 18.49
CA GLU A 727 -3.36 25.17 18.85
C GLU A 727 -3.48 23.76 18.22
N GLY A 728 -2.46 23.31 17.47
CA GLY A 728 -2.40 21.99 16.86
C GLY A 728 -3.16 21.86 15.54
N ARG A 729 -3.54 22.97 14.91
CA ARG A 729 -4.29 23.00 13.63
C ARG A 729 -3.31 23.02 12.47
N GLU A 730 -3.57 22.21 11.44
CA GLU A 730 -2.75 22.19 10.20
C GLU A 730 -2.82 23.53 9.48
N VAL A 731 -1.67 24.13 9.15
CA VAL A 731 -1.58 25.44 8.48
C VAL A 731 -1.70 25.23 6.94
N PRO A 732 -2.84 25.52 6.30
CA PRO A 732 -3.15 25.01 4.96
C PRO A 732 -2.42 25.70 3.79
N ASP A 733 -1.73 26.80 4.05
CA ASP A 733 -1.00 27.64 3.09
C ASP A 733 0.51 27.67 3.36
N ALA A 734 1.00 26.91 4.36
CA ALA A 734 2.41 26.90 4.71
C ALA A 734 3.29 26.35 3.57
N ASP A 735 4.42 27.01 3.35
CA ASP A 735 5.40 26.75 2.28
C ASP A 735 6.80 26.36 2.80
N ASN A 736 6.92 26.12 4.12
CA ASN A 736 8.22 25.96 4.78
C ASN A 736 9.11 24.89 4.12
N LEU A 737 10.40 25.21 3.91
CA LEU A 737 11.42 24.24 3.54
C LEU A 737 11.65 23.24 4.68
N ILE A 738 11.28 21.98 4.46
CA ILE A 738 11.57 20.88 5.37
C ILE A 738 12.86 20.18 4.93
N LYS A 739 13.78 19.95 5.88
CA LYS A 739 14.99 19.14 5.70
C LYS A 739 14.80 17.79 6.38
N PHE A 740 15.31 16.75 5.76
CA PHE A 740 15.15 15.37 6.20
C PHE A 740 16.47 14.77 6.65
N ALA A 741 16.48 14.19 7.85
CA ALA A 741 17.60 13.40 8.36
C ALA A 741 17.14 11.95 8.59
N ILE A 742 18.01 11.01 8.26
CA ILE A 742 17.75 9.57 8.40
C ILE A 742 19.00 8.87 8.96
N GLU A 743 18.80 8.00 9.94
CA GLU A 743 19.86 7.16 10.53
C GLU A 743 19.40 5.70 10.61
N GLY A 744 20.34 4.76 10.54
CA GLY A 744 20.06 3.33 10.68
C GLY A 744 19.88 2.58 9.35
N GLU A 745 19.07 1.53 9.35
CA GLU A 745 19.00 0.55 8.25
C GLU A 745 17.97 0.91 7.16
N GLY A 746 18.04 2.16 6.69
CA GLY A 746 17.15 2.71 5.66
C GLY A 746 17.75 3.90 4.93
N LYS A 747 17.17 4.23 3.77
CA LYS A 747 17.57 5.36 2.91
C LYS A 747 16.34 6.10 2.40
N ILE A 748 16.46 7.42 2.24
CA ILE A 748 15.47 8.19 1.47
C ILE A 748 15.68 7.89 -0.01
N ILE A 749 14.61 7.65 -0.75
CA ILE A 749 14.65 7.34 -2.20
C ILE A 749 13.86 8.33 -3.07
N GLY A 750 13.14 9.29 -2.48
CA GLY A 750 12.40 10.30 -3.23
C GLY A 750 11.68 11.29 -2.31
N VAL A 751 11.45 12.50 -2.84
CA VAL A 751 10.69 13.58 -2.18
C VAL A 751 9.76 14.28 -3.17
N GLY A 752 8.66 14.85 -2.67
CA GLY A 752 7.71 15.63 -3.48
C GLY A 752 6.73 16.44 -2.64
N ASN A 753 5.97 17.33 -3.27
CA ASN A 753 4.93 18.13 -2.61
C ASN A 753 3.62 18.29 -3.41
N GLY A 754 3.59 17.85 -4.68
CA GLY A 754 2.42 17.95 -5.53
C GLY A 754 2.17 19.33 -6.16
N ASP A 755 3.11 20.27 -6.03
CA ASP A 755 3.08 21.51 -6.80
C ASP A 755 3.35 21.21 -8.29
N PRO A 756 2.44 21.51 -9.23
CA PRO A 756 2.64 21.25 -10.65
C PRO A 756 3.75 22.12 -11.28
N SER A 757 4.15 23.23 -10.65
CA SER A 757 5.23 24.13 -11.09
C SER A 757 6.55 24.00 -10.30
N SER A 758 6.63 23.09 -9.33
CA SER A 758 7.86 22.93 -8.51
C SER A 758 9.00 22.30 -9.31
N HIS A 759 10.06 23.07 -9.59
CA HIS A 759 11.31 22.55 -10.18
C HIS A 759 12.32 21.98 -9.17
N GLU A 760 11.95 21.88 -7.88
CA GLU A 760 12.79 21.25 -6.86
C GLU A 760 13.06 19.77 -7.16
N ALA A 761 14.32 19.33 -7.02
CA ALA A 761 14.80 18.03 -7.45
C ALA A 761 14.14 16.84 -6.73
N ASP A 762 13.46 15.98 -7.51
CA ASP A 762 12.78 14.74 -7.07
C ASP A 762 13.71 13.81 -6.26
N LYS A 763 14.98 13.80 -6.64
CA LYS A 763 16.09 13.11 -5.97
C LYS A 763 17.09 14.17 -5.48
N CYS A 764 17.41 14.16 -4.19
CA CYS A 764 18.51 14.95 -3.66
C CYS A 764 19.80 14.12 -3.58
N ALA A 765 20.94 14.78 -3.44
CA ALA A 765 22.16 14.09 -3.00
C ALA A 765 22.02 13.65 -1.54
N ASP A 766 22.67 12.54 -1.17
CA ASP A 766 22.61 12.02 0.20
C ASP A 766 23.09 13.05 1.24
N GLY A 767 22.36 13.14 2.35
CA GLY A 767 22.55 14.18 3.37
C GLY A 767 21.99 15.57 3.02
N LEU A 768 21.49 15.79 1.81
CA LEU A 768 20.89 17.07 1.35
C LEU A 768 19.39 16.93 1.01
N TRP A 769 18.72 15.90 1.52
CA TRP A 769 17.30 15.64 1.30
C TRP A 769 16.42 16.74 1.92
N GLN A 770 15.62 17.41 1.09
CA GLN A 770 14.74 18.51 1.48
C GLN A 770 13.61 18.73 0.48
N ARG A 771 12.54 19.39 0.90
CA ARG A 771 11.39 19.77 0.05
C ARG A 771 10.60 20.91 0.70
N HIS A 772 10.14 21.91 -0.07
CA HIS A 772 9.16 22.87 0.44
C HIS A 772 7.80 22.21 0.61
N LEU A 773 7.08 22.55 1.68
CA LEU A 773 5.64 22.33 1.73
C LEU A 773 4.98 23.03 0.53
N PHE A 774 3.95 22.42 -0.05
CA PHE A 774 3.04 23.10 -0.94
C PHE A 774 1.66 23.06 -0.30
N ASN A 775 1.09 24.23 0.01
CA ASN A 775 -0.18 24.37 0.72
C ASN A 775 -0.27 23.39 1.92
N GLY A 776 0.67 23.56 2.85
CA GLY A 776 0.74 22.82 4.12
C GLY A 776 1.35 21.42 4.09
N LYS A 777 1.68 20.84 2.92
CA LYS A 777 2.07 19.42 2.81
C LYS A 777 3.29 19.15 1.93
N CYS A 778 4.13 18.19 2.34
CA CYS A 778 5.09 17.51 1.47
C CYS A 778 5.23 16.02 1.86
N GLN A 779 5.98 15.26 1.06
CA GLN A 779 6.13 13.82 1.18
C GLN A 779 7.59 13.40 0.99
N VAL A 780 8.00 12.37 1.73
CA VAL A 780 9.28 11.67 1.57
C VAL A 780 9.05 10.16 1.58
N ILE A 781 9.89 9.43 0.84
CA ILE A 781 9.77 7.98 0.67
C ILE A 781 11.06 7.32 1.17
N ILE A 782 10.92 6.40 2.13
CA ILE A 782 12.02 5.66 2.73
C ILE A 782 11.97 4.20 2.28
N GLN A 783 13.12 3.65 1.88
CA GLN A 783 13.30 2.23 1.58
C GLN A 783 14.23 1.59 2.61
N GLY A 784 13.87 0.38 3.07
CA GLY A 784 14.70 -0.41 3.97
C GLY A 784 15.95 -0.97 3.30
N THR A 785 16.98 -1.30 4.08
CA THR A 785 18.11 -2.10 3.59
C THR A 785 17.78 -3.60 3.64
N ALA A 786 18.71 -4.46 3.21
CA ALA A 786 18.61 -5.91 3.36
C ALA A 786 18.98 -6.40 4.78
N LYS A 787 18.91 -5.52 5.79
CA LYS A 787 19.24 -5.82 7.20
C LYS A 787 18.11 -5.36 8.11
N THR A 788 17.91 -6.12 9.17
CA THR A 788 16.99 -5.77 10.25
C THR A 788 17.61 -4.70 11.14
N GLY A 789 16.76 -3.86 11.73
CA GLY A 789 17.22 -2.76 12.56
C GLY A 789 16.15 -1.70 12.75
N MET A 790 16.56 -0.59 13.35
CA MET A 790 15.76 0.63 13.46
C MET A 790 16.21 1.63 12.39
N ILE A 791 15.25 2.38 11.88
CA ILE A 791 15.43 3.53 11.00
C ILE A 791 14.85 4.72 11.75
N LYS A 792 15.69 5.70 12.08
CA LYS A 792 15.25 6.95 12.70
C LYS A 792 15.08 7.99 11.62
N PHE A 793 13.96 8.68 11.63
CA PHE A 793 13.67 9.75 10.68
C PHE A 793 13.29 11.03 11.41
N ASP A 794 13.93 12.13 11.04
CA ASP A 794 13.68 13.48 11.55
C ASP A 794 13.31 14.43 10.39
N ALA A 795 12.29 15.25 10.59
CA ALA A 795 11.87 16.33 9.71
C ALA A 795 12.00 17.69 10.42
N ILE A 796 12.82 18.57 9.84
CA ILE A 796 13.33 19.77 10.49
C ILE A 796 13.08 21.00 9.62
N ALA A 797 12.47 22.04 10.19
CA ALA A 797 12.28 23.34 9.56
C ALA A 797 12.80 24.48 10.45
N THR A 798 13.33 25.54 9.85
CA THR A 798 13.88 26.68 10.59
C THR A 798 12.80 27.36 11.43
N GLY A 799 13.01 27.42 12.74
CA GLY A 799 12.10 28.09 13.67
C GLY A 799 10.92 27.24 14.18
N LEU A 800 10.75 26.01 13.69
CA LEU A 800 9.71 25.09 14.13
C LEU A 800 10.26 24.02 15.08
N TRP A 801 9.41 23.45 15.93
CA TRP A 801 9.72 22.19 16.61
C TRP A 801 9.82 21.05 15.59
N LYS A 802 10.87 20.23 15.70
CA LYS A 802 11.08 19.09 14.79
C LYS A 802 10.05 18.00 15.04
N GLY A 803 9.65 17.33 13.96
CA GLY A 803 8.91 16.06 14.03
C GLY A 803 9.84 14.90 13.70
N GLY A 804 9.53 13.71 14.17
CA GLY A 804 10.29 12.51 13.86
C GLY A 804 9.52 11.22 14.14
N THR A 805 9.99 10.11 13.61
CA THR A 805 9.40 8.78 13.80
C THR A 805 10.47 7.69 13.69
N ASP A 806 10.27 6.58 14.41
CA ASP A 806 11.12 5.39 14.35
C ASP A 806 10.38 4.29 13.57
N ILE A 807 11.05 3.72 12.56
CA ILE A 807 10.56 2.62 11.72
C ILE A 807 11.42 1.39 12.00
N ILE A 808 10.82 0.20 12.13
CA ILE A 808 11.55 -1.06 12.31
C ILE A 808 11.60 -1.84 11.00
N SER A 809 12.82 -2.18 10.59
CA SER A 809 13.10 -3.12 9.51
C SER A 809 13.13 -4.55 10.09
N VAL A 810 12.26 -5.43 9.60
CA VAL A 810 12.09 -6.82 10.09
C VAL A 810 12.43 -7.86 9.03
N SER A 811 12.94 -9.02 9.44
CA SER A 811 13.30 -10.09 8.49
C SER A 811 12.11 -10.47 7.60
N PRO A 812 12.27 -10.52 6.25
CA PRO A 812 11.25 -11.06 5.37
C PRO A 812 10.91 -12.50 5.79
N GLU A 813 9.62 -12.83 5.90
CA GLU A 813 9.16 -14.10 6.45
C GLU A 813 9.64 -15.32 5.62
N ALA A 814 10.75 -15.92 6.03
CA ALA A 814 11.29 -17.13 5.41
C ALA A 814 10.56 -18.39 5.90
N ASN A 815 9.27 -18.54 5.54
CA ASN A 815 8.40 -19.69 5.89
C ASN A 815 8.73 -20.30 7.26
N ALA A 816 8.63 -19.49 8.32
CA ALA A 816 9.12 -19.90 9.63
C ALA A 816 8.45 -21.21 10.07
N ILE A 817 9.27 -22.17 10.52
CA ILE A 817 8.77 -23.30 11.30
C ILE A 817 8.24 -22.69 12.60
N ILE A 818 6.92 -22.49 12.69
CA ILE A 818 6.30 -21.85 13.83
C ILE A 818 6.56 -22.70 15.09
N THR A 819 7.41 -22.19 15.99
CA THR A 819 7.72 -22.84 17.26
C THR A 819 6.79 -22.33 18.35
N THR A 820 5.90 -23.21 18.81
CA THR A 820 5.00 -22.95 19.94
C THR A 820 5.51 -23.65 21.20
N ASP A 821 5.47 -22.94 22.33
CA ASP A 821 5.74 -23.53 23.64
C ASP A 821 4.44 -23.92 24.33
N LYS A 822 4.19 -25.22 24.44
CA LYS A 822 2.98 -25.77 25.07
C LYS A 822 2.99 -25.71 26.60
N THR A 823 4.09 -25.27 27.21
CA THR A 823 4.20 -25.10 28.68
C THR A 823 3.18 -24.10 29.21
N TYR A 824 2.89 -23.04 28.43
CA TYR A 824 1.98 -21.95 28.78
C TYR A 824 0.66 -21.98 27.99
N GLU A 825 0.33 -23.12 27.35
CA GLU A 825 -0.91 -23.32 26.61
C GLU A 825 -2.13 -23.35 27.56
N LEU A 826 -3.06 -22.40 27.39
CA LEU A 826 -4.27 -22.31 28.20
C LEU A 826 -5.18 -23.53 27.98
N LYS A 827 -5.77 -24.05 29.07
CA LYS A 827 -6.63 -25.25 29.06
C LYS A 827 -7.86 -25.06 29.95
N GLY A 828 -8.95 -25.75 29.60
CA GLY A 828 -10.19 -25.73 30.38
C GLY A 828 -10.78 -24.32 30.52
N GLU A 829 -11.13 -23.91 31.73
CA GLU A 829 -11.75 -22.60 32.01
C GLU A 829 -10.85 -21.42 31.62
N ALA A 830 -9.52 -21.55 31.77
CA ALA A 830 -8.56 -20.50 31.43
C ALA A 830 -8.55 -20.16 29.93
N ALA A 831 -8.92 -21.11 29.07
CA ALA A 831 -8.94 -20.95 27.61
C ALA A 831 -10.28 -20.41 27.06
N LYS A 832 -11.30 -20.22 27.91
CA LYS A 832 -12.59 -19.70 27.46
C LYS A 832 -12.50 -18.18 27.22
N PRO A 833 -12.99 -17.69 26.07
CA PRO A 833 -13.07 -16.25 25.82
C PRO A 833 -13.86 -15.51 26.89
N ARG A 834 -13.42 -14.30 27.21
CA ARG A 834 -14.13 -13.33 28.07
C ARG A 834 -14.67 -12.19 27.21
N VAL A 835 -15.68 -11.49 27.74
CA VAL A 835 -16.28 -10.31 27.12
C VAL A 835 -15.83 -9.10 27.92
N ALA A 836 -15.38 -8.06 27.23
CA ALA A 836 -15.04 -6.80 27.89
C ALA A 836 -16.32 -5.98 28.17
N ASP A 837 -16.43 -5.43 29.37
CA ASP A 837 -17.45 -4.45 29.72
C ASP A 837 -17.23 -3.12 29.00
N LYS A 838 -18.25 -2.25 28.97
CA LYS A 838 -18.08 -0.86 28.51
C LYS A 838 -17.05 -0.14 29.38
N MET A 839 -16.09 0.51 28.73
CA MET A 839 -14.95 1.20 29.35
C MET A 839 -14.95 2.68 28.98
N LEU A 840 -15.03 3.53 30.01
CA LEU A 840 -14.63 4.93 29.94
C LEU A 840 -13.56 5.10 31.02
N GLY A 841 -12.32 4.94 30.60
CA GLY A 841 -11.15 4.82 31.47
C GLY A 841 -10.23 6.02 31.46
N ALA A 842 -9.37 6.09 32.47
CA ALA A 842 -8.24 7.03 32.54
C ALA A 842 -6.99 6.29 33.01
N ASP A 843 -5.85 6.53 32.35
CA ASP A 843 -4.54 6.17 32.91
C ASP A 843 -4.10 7.25 33.90
N ILE A 844 -4.08 6.90 35.19
CA ILE A 844 -3.71 7.81 36.28
C ILE A 844 -2.50 7.28 37.05
N SER A 845 -1.64 6.52 36.39
CA SER A 845 -0.45 5.92 36.99
C SER A 845 0.50 6.95 37.62
N PHE A 846 0.48 8.19 37.12
CA PHE A 846 1.22 9.34 37.68
C PHE A 846 0.63 9.95 38.97
N LEU A 847 -0.60 9.60 39.38
CA LEU A 847 -1.27 10.23 40.52
C LEU A 847 -0.43 10.22 41.81
N PRO A 848 0.20 9.09 42.24
CA PRO A 848 1.03 9.07 43.45
C PRO A 848 2.23 10.01 43.39
N GLU A 849 2.78 10.27 42.20
CA GLU A 849 3.89 11.20 42.02
C GLU A 849 3.43 12.66 42.10
N LEU A 850 2.27 12.99 41.52
CA LEU A 850 1.67 14.32 41.64
C LEU A 850 1.34 14.64 43.10
N GLU A 851 0.74 13.68 43.81
CA GLU A 851 0.43 13.80 45.25
C GLU A 851 1.71 13.93 46.10
N ALA A 852 2.77 13.17 45.79
CA ALA A 852 4.06 13.29 46.47
C ALA A 852 4.78 14.63 46.23
N ARG A 853 4.44 15.34 45.13
CA ARG A 853 4.86 16.72 44.86
C ARG A 853 3.96 17.77 45.53
N GLY A 854 2.95 17.34 46.31
CA GLY A 854 2.02 18.21 47.02
C GLY A 854 0.79 18.66 46.21
N MET A 855 0.55 18.07 45.02
CA MET A 855 -0.64 18.39 44.23
C MET A 855 -1.90 17.89 44.94
N LYS A 856 -2.93 18.76 44.97
CA LYS A 856 -4.27 18.49 45.49
C LYS A 856 -5.26 18.68 44.35
N PHE A 857 -6.23 17.78 44.23
CA PHE A 857 -7.21 17.84 43.15
C PHE A 857 -8.53 18.43 43.65
N SER A 858 -9.19 19.23 42.81
CA SER A 858 -10.49 19.82 43.12
C SER A 858 -11.40 19.91 41.92
N ASP A 859 -12.70 19.70 42.14
CA ASP A 859 -13.75 19.93 41.15
C ASP A 859 -14.76 20.92 41.70
N LYS A 860 -15.18 21.88 40.86
CA LYS A 860 -16.15 22.94 41.22
C LYS A 860 -15.80 23.67 42.54
N GLY A 861 -14.50 23.81 42.82
CA GLY A 861 -13.96 24.44 44.03
C GLY A 861 -13.87 23.54 45.28
N VAL A 862 -14.23 22.26 45.20
CA VAL A 862 -14.19 21.30 46.32
C VAL A 862 -13.00 20.34 46.15
N GLU A 863 -12.10 20.31 47.13
CA GLU A 863 -10.98 19.35 47.16
C GLU A 863 -11.50 17.91 47.37
N LYS A 864 -11.03 16.96 46.55
CA LYS A 864 -11.41 15.55 46.56
C LYS A 864 -10.25 14.67 46.06
N ASP A 865 -10.32 13.37 46.32
CA ASP A 865 -9.48 12.37 45.66
C ASP A 865 -9.72 12.41 44.13
N ALA A 866 -8.65 12.42 43.33
CA ALA A 866 -8.74 12.51 41.87
C ALA A 866 -9.53 11.34 41.24
N ILE A 867 -9.44 10.14 41.83
CA ILE A 867 -10.19 8.95 41.39
C ILE A 867 -11.68 9.18 41.63
N GLN A 868 -12.06 9.77 42.77
CA GLN A 868 -13.45 10.11 43.05
C GLN A 868 -13.96 11.23 42.13
N ILE A 869 -13.13 12.22 41.79
CA ILE A 869 -13.52 13.25 40.80
C ILE A 869 -13.78 12.61 39.43
N LEU A 870 -12.89 11.73 38.95
CA LEU A 870 -13.12 11.02 37.68
C LEU A 870 -14.37 10.13 37.75
N LYS A 871 -14.59 9.43 38.86
CA LYS A 871 -15.82 8.64 39.09
C LYS A 871 -17.09 9.49 39.05
N ASP A 872 -17.05 10.67 39.65
CA ASP A 872 -18.18 11.61 39.68
C ASP A 872 -18.53 12.13 38.27
N HIS A 873 -17.54 12.25 37.38
CA HIS A 873 -17.72 12.60 35.95
C HIS A 873 -17.83 11.37 35.04
N GLY A 874 -18.33 10.26 35.59
CA GLY A 874 -18.81 9.12 34.81
C GLY A 874 -17.76 8.15 34.29
N PHE A 875 -16.48 8.29 34.65
CA PHE A 875 -15.46 7.28 34.39
C PHE A 875 -15.76 6.00 35.19
N ASN A 876 -15.49 4.84 34.62
CA ASN A 876 -15.77 3.54 35.24
C ASN A 876 -14.58 2.58 35.28
N TYR A 877 -13.48 2.89 34.61
CA TYR A 877 -12.20 2.17 34.68
C TYR A 877 -11.05 3.09 35.06
N VAL A 878 -10.04 2.54 35.72
CA VAL A 878 -8.70 3.12 35.82
C VAL A 878 -7.70 2.15 35.22
N ARG A 879 -6.80 2.66 34.39
CA ARG A 879 -5.58 1.96 33.97
C ARG A 879 -4.44 2.29 34.92
N LEU A 880 -3.72 1.27 35.37
CA LEU A 880 -2.48 1.39 36.13
C LEU A 880 -1.36 0.63 35.43
N ARG A 881 -0.23 1.30 35.26
CA ARG A 881 1.03 0.75 34.78
C ARG A 881 1.82 0.13 35.93
N ILE A 882 2.48 -1.01 35.68
CA ILE A 882 3.45 -1.60 36.60
C ILE A 882 4.78 -1.91 35.91
N PHE A 883 5.86 -1.36 36.48
CA PHE A 883 7.25 -1.63 36.10
C PHE A 883 7.86 -2.66 37.06
N ASN A 884 8.92 -3.33 36.62
CA ASN A 884 9.61 -4.36 37.41
C ASN A 884 10.33 -3.77 38.63
N GLU A 885 11.42 -3.02 38.42
CA GLU A 885 12.18 -2.36 39.48
C GLU A 885 12.35 -0.86 39.20
N PRO A 886 11.26 -0.06 39.18
CA PRO A 886 11.31 1.37 38.83
C PRO A 886 12.10 2.21 39.84
N ALA A 887 12.39 1.68 41.03
CA ALA A 887 13.19 2.34 42.06
C ALA A 887 14.72 2.33 41.78
N ASN A 888 15.19 1.54 40.82
CA ASN A 888 16.60 1.49 40.41
C ASN A 888 17.11 2.88 39.98
N ASP A 889 18.42 3.14 40.05
CA ASP A 889 19.00 4.45 39.65
C ASP A 889 18.74 4.81 38.17
N SER A 890 18.50 3.81 37.32
CA SER A 890 18.05 3.98 35.91
C SER A 890 16.60 3.53 35.67
N GLY A 891 15.84 3.29 36.75
CA GLY A 891 14.43 2.94 36.70
C GLY A 891 13.54 4.16 36.47
N TYR A 892 12.27 3.93 36.18
CA TYR A 892 11.27 4.96 35.87
C TYR A 892 11.12 6.02 36.97
N SER A 893 11.34 5.65 38.22
CA SER A 893 11.16 6.50 39.39
C SER A 893 12.31 6.29 40.41
N PRO A 894 13.54 6.76 40.10
CA PRO A 894 14.72 6.42 40.88
C PRO A 894 14.57 6.75 42.36
N LYS A 895 14.87 5.78 43.23
CA LYS A 895 14.80 5.85 44.70
C LYS A 895 13.40 6.09 45.29
N LYS A 896 12.36 6.28 44.47
CA LYS A 896 10.97 6.48 44.90
C LYS A 896 10.09 5.28 44.57
N GLY A 897 10.28 4.67 43.40
CA GLY A 897 9.61 3.45 43.01
C GLY A 897 8.13 3.61 42.66
N PHE A 898 7.68 4.80 42.22
CA PHE A 898 6.32 4.94 41.68
C PHE A 898 6.06 3.91 40.57
N CYS A 899 4.83 3.42 40.48
CA CYS A 899 4.43 2.32 39.60
C CYS A 899 5.14 0.97 39.86
N ASN A 900 5.68 0.73 41.07
CA ASN A 900 5.99 -0.61 41.57
C ASN A 900 4.74 -1.30 42.17
N LEU A 901 4.88 -2.57 42.55
CA LEU A 901 3.81 -3.38 43.16
C LEU A 901 3.16 -2.72 44.41
N ASP A 902 3.93 -2.05 45.27
CA ASP A 902 3.39 -1.45 46.49
C ASP A 902 2.52 -0.21 46.19
N TYR A 903 2.93 0.62 45.24
CA TYR A 903 2.10 1.73 44.76
C TYR A 903 0.89 1.22 43.97
N THR A 904 1.06 0.19 43.13
CA THR A 904 -0.05 -0.44 42.40
C THR A 904 -1.10 -1.03 43.35
N LYS A 905 -0.69 -1.68 44.45
CA LYS A 905 -1.61 -2.16 45.50
C LYS A 905 -2.37 -1.01 46.19
N GLN A 906 -1.68 0.08 46.53
CA GLN A 906 -2.32 1.27 47.11
C GLN A 906 -3.35 1.90 46.15
N MET A 907 -3.00 2.05 44.88
CA MET A 907 -3.88 2.58 43.86
C MET A 907 -5.06 1.64 43.55
N ALA A 908 -4.82 0.33 43.42
CA ALA A 908 -5.87 -0.66 43.19
C ALA A 908 -6.93 -0.66 44.30
N LYS A 909 -6.53 -0.47 45.56
CA LYS A 909 -7.46 -0.23 46.68
C LYS A 909 -8.32 1.01 46.48
N ARG A 910 -7.73 2.15 46.13
CA ARG A 910 -8.46 3.41 45.89
C ARG A 910 -9.46 3.27 44.72
N VAL A 911 -9.02 2.68 43.61
CA VAL A 911 -9.84 2.40 42.41
C VAL A 911 -11.06 1.53 42.77
N LYS A 912 -10.85 0.39 43.44
CA LYS A 912 -11.95 -0.51 43.81
C LYS A 912 -12.86 0.11 44.89
N ALA A 913 -12.31 0.92 45.82
CA ALA A 913 -13.10 1.65 46.82
C ALA A 913 -14.01 2.72 46.20
N ALA A 914 -13.58 3.37 45.11
CA ALA A 914 -14.42 4.28 44.32
C ALA A 914 -15.46 3.55 43.43
N GLY A 915 -15.53 2.21 43.49
CA GLY A 915 -16.43 1.42 42.64
C GLY A 915 -16.06 1.52 41.15
N MET A 916 -14.77 1.62 40.84
CA MET A 916 -14.23 1.56 39.48
C MET A 916 -13.56 0.21 39.22
N LYS A 917 -13.54 -0.18 37.94
CA LYS A 917 -12.79 -1.35 37.46
C LYS A 917 -11.33 -0.99 37.22
N LEU A 918 -10.46 -2.00 37.25
CA LEU A 918 -9.02 -1.89 37.13
C LEU A 918 -8.55 -2.62 35.87
N LEU A 919 -7.92 -1.86 34.98
CA LEU A 919 -7.05 -2.37 33.92
C LEU A 919 -5.60 -2.28 34.42
N LEU A 920 -4.88 -3.40 34.45
CA LEU A 920 -3.48 -3.44 34.85
C LEU A 920 -2.59 -3.70 33.63
N ASP A 921 -1.59 -2.86 33.43
CA ASP A 921 -0.64 -2.96 32.32
C ASP A 921 0.78 -3.29 32.81
N PHE A 922 1.31 -4.42 32.36
CA PHE A 922 2.66 -4.88 32.66
C PHE A 922 3.65 -4.39 31.60
N HIS A 923 4.42 -3.33 31.89
CA HIS A 923 5.43 -2.81 30.95
C HIS A 923 6.64 -3.74 30.74
N TYR A 924 6.85 -4.72 31.63
CA TYR A 924 7.98 -5.65 31.58
C TYR A 924 9.36 -5.00 31.37
N SER A 925 9.57 -3.88 32.06
CA SER A 925 10.76 -3.03 32.00
C SER A 925 10.95 -2.33 33.35
N ASP A 926 12.17 -1.86 33.63
CA ASP A 926 12.44 -0.98 34.77
C ASP A 926 12.16 0.49 34.45
N TYR A 927 12.17 0.86 33.18
CA TYR A 927 11.94 2.22 32.67
C TYR A 927 10.76 2.23 31.69
N TRP A 928 10.39 3.42 31.21
CA TRP A 928 9.38 3.62 30.17
C TRP A 928 9.50 2.66 28.98
N ALA A 929 8.36 2.08 28.57
CA ALA A 929 8.27 1.19 27.42
C ALA A 929 7.19 1.66 26.44
N ASP A 930 7.56 1.80 25.16
CA ASP A 930 6.76 2.28 24.02
C ASP A 930 7.29 1.64 22.71
N PRO A 931 6.68 1.85 21.53
CA PRO A 931 7.12 1.22 20.28
C PRO A 931 8.59 1.47 19.90
N GLY A 932 9.21 2.56 20.37
CA GLY A 932 10.63 2.84 20.15
C GLY A 932 11.57 2.16 21.15
N LYS A 933 11.10 1.73 22.33
CA LYS A 933 11.92 1.10 23.36
C LYS A 933 11.14 0.12 24.25
N GLN A 934 11.54 -1.15 24.25
CA GLN A 934 10.91 -2.22 25.06
C GLN A 934 11.98 -3.08 25.78
N TYR A 935 13.01 -2.45 26.34
CA TYR A 935 14.15 -3.16 26.92
C TYR A 935 13.79 -3.93 28.19
N LYS A 936 14.34 -5.14 28.35
CA LYS A 936 14.10 -5.97 29.53
C LYS A 936 14.63 -5.36 30.85
N PRO A 937 14.04 -5.69 32.01
CA PRO A 937 14.50 -5.28 33.34
C PRO A 937 15.95 -5.68 33.61
N ALA A 938 16.64 -4.94 34.47
CA ALA A 938 18.01 -5.26 34.89
C ALA A 938 18.11 -6.67 35.48
N ALA A 939 17.12 -7.07 36.29
CA ALA A 939 17.03 -8.39 36.92
C ALA A 939 16.89 -9.57 35.92
N TRP A 940 16.55 -9.28 34.65
CA TRP A 940 16.34 -10.30 33.61
C TRP A 940 17.47 -10.34 32.56
N LYS A 941 18.50 -9.50 32.72
CA LYS A 941 19.68 -9.51 31.84
C LYS A 941 20.51 -10.78 32.08
N GLY A 942 20.90 -11.45 30.99
CA GLY A 942 21.71 -12.67 31.03
C GLY A 942 20.94 -13.98 31.27
N LEU A 943 19.62 -13.93 31.54
CA LEU A 943 18.79 -15.14 31.59
C LEU A 943 18.71 -15.81 30.21
N SER A 944 18.73 -17.15 30.16
CA SER A 944 18.36 -17.89 28.95
C SER A 944 16.88 -17.66 28.61
N PHE A 945 16.47 -17.91 27.37
CA PHE A 945 15.08 -17.66 26.97
C PHE A 945 14.05 -18.48 27.76
N THR A 946 14.41 -19.69 28.22
CA THR A 946 13.57 -20.52 29.10
C THR A 946 13.42 -19.88 30.49
N GLU A 947 14.53 -19.40 31.08
CA GLU A 947 14.52 -18.71 32.37
C GLU A 947 13.80 -17.35 32.28
N LEU A 948 13.94 -16.64 31.16
CA LEU A 948 13.27 -15.37 30.90
C LEU A 948 11.74 -15.53 30.86
N LYS A 949 11.23 -16.53 30.13
CA LYS A 949 9.80 -16.88 30.12
C LYS A 949 9.30 -17.22 31.53
N LYS A 950 10.09 -17.98 32.30
CA LYS A 950 9.74 -18.32 33.69
C LYS A 950 9.75 -17.07 34.59
N ALA A 951 10.74 -16.20 34.47
CA ALA A 951 10.82 -14.97 35.26
C ALA A 951 9.67 -14.00 34.97
N LEU A 952 9.25 -13.88 33.70
CA LEU A 952 8.07 -13.14 33.30
C LEU A 952 6.79 -13.74 33.89
N TYR A 953 6.62 -15.07 33.78
CA TYR A 953 5.49 -15.80 34.36
C TYR A 953 5.44 -15.60 35.88
N ASP A 954 6.53 -15.86 36.60
CA ASP A 954 6.63 -15.77 38.06
C ASP A 954 6.32 -14.35 38.56
N TYR A 955 6.86 -13.33 37.88
CA TYR A 955 6.60 -11.92 38.21
C TYR A 955 5.13 -11.56 38.02
N THR A 956 4.56 -11.89 36.86
CA THR A 956 3.15 -11.62 36.54
C THR A 956 2.22 -12.35 37.53
N GLN A 957 2.53 -13.61 37.83
CA GLN A 957 1.77 -14.42 38.79
C GLN A 957 1.85 -13.82 40.20
N LYS A 958 3.02 -13.41 40.68
CA LYS A 958 3.22 -12.75 41.98
C LYS A 958 2.36 -11.49 42.12
N VAL A 959 2.41 -10.60 41.13
CA VAL A 959 1.63 -9.34 41.12
C VAL A 959 0.13 -9.64 41.18
N MET A 960 -0.35 -10.58 40.36
CA MET A 960 -1.76 -10.98 40.35
C MET A 960 -2.20 -11.65 41.65
N GLN A 961 -1.36 -12.51 42.26
CA GLN A 961 -1.64 -13.14 43.55
C GLN A 961 -1.76 -12.11 44.69
N GLU A 962 -0.85 -11.13 44.73
CA GLU A 962 -0.84 -10.05 45.73
C GLU A 962 -2.07 -9.14 45.64
N LEU A 963 -2.52 -8.81 44.41
CA LEU A 963 -3.76 -8.06 44.18
C LEU A 963 -5.00 -8.90 44.51
N LYS A 964 -5.01 -10.20 44.17
CA LYS A 964 -6.12 -11.10 44.52
C LYS A 964 -6.25 -11.34 46.02
N ALA A 965 -5.14 -11.54 46.73
CA ALA A 965 -5.10 -11.65 48.19
C ALA A 965 -5.56 -10.36 48.88
N GLN A 966 -5.38 -9.21 48.23
CA GLN A 966 -5.88 -7.92 48.69
C GLN A 966 -7.36 -7.67 48.37
N GLY A 967 -8.02 -8.53 47.57
CA GLY A 967 -9.40 -8.34 47.11
C GLY A 967 -9.54 -7.34 45.97
N THR A 968 -8.43 -7.00 45.30
CA THR A 968 -8.35 -5.95 44.26
C THR A 968 -7.87 -6.50 42.91
N THR A 969 -8.21 -7.76 42.59
CA THR A 969 -7.92 -8.39 41.29
C THR A 969 -8.29 -7.46 40.13
N PRO A 970 -7.39 -7.22 39.16
CA PRO A 970 -7.71 -6.53 37.92
C PRO A 970 -8.88 -7.18 37.19
N ASP A 971 -9.75 -6.37 36.58
CA ASP A 971 -10.84 -6.84 35.74
C ASP A 971 -10.33 -7.17 34.32
N MET A 972 -9.27 -6.48 33.90
CA MET A 972 -8.61 -6.63 32.60
C MET A 972 -7.08 -6.47 32.75
N VAL A 973 -6.29 -7.15 31.92
CA VAL A 973 -4.83 -7.08 31.91
C VAL A 973 -4.25 -6.94 30.50
N GLN A 974 -3.27 -6.05 30.35
CA GLN A 974 -2.36 -5.96 29.19
C GLN A 974 -1.04 -6.67 29.48
N ILE A 975 -0.52 -7.41 28.50
CA ILE A 975 0.77 -8.11 28.56
C ILE A 975 1.76 -7.34 27.69
N GLY A 976 2.24 -6.20 28.24
CA GLY A 976 3.02 -5.20 27.53
C GLY A 976 2.17 -4.02 27.02
N ASN A 977 2.82 -2.86 26.96
CA ASN A 977 2.29 -1.62 26.41
C ASN A 977 2.69 -1.49 24.93
N GLU A 978 1.74 -1.20 24.03
CA GLU A 978 2.00 -0.84 22.62
C GLU A 978 2.95 -1.82 21.89
N ILE A 979 2.57 -3.10 21.84
CA ILE A 979 3.50 -4.21 21.64
C ILE A 979 3.73 -4.64 20.18
N ASN A 980 3.32 -3.84 19.19
CA ASN A 980 3.50 -4.18 17.76
C ASN A 980 4.99 -4.26 17.35
N HIS A 981 5.88 -3.62 18.10
CA HIS A 981 7.35 -3.77 17.95
C HIS A 981 7.96 -4.78 18.96
N GLY A 982 7.14 -5.37 19.83
CA GLY A 982 7.48 -6.44 20.76
C GLY A 982 7.57 -6.02 22.23
N ILE A 983 8.09 -6.91 23.09
CA ILE A 983 8.34 -6.70 24.53
C ILE A 983 9.70 -7.29 24.92
N VAL A 984 10.26 -6.91 26.06
CA VAL A 984 11.41 -7.61 26.70
C VAL A 984 12.57 -7.87 25.72
N TRP A 985 12.99 -6.82 25.00
CA TRP A 985 13.98 -6.93 23.92
C TRP A 985 15.35 -7.44 24.41
N PRO A 986 16.11 -8.14 23.54
CA PRO A 986 15.79 -8.47 22.14
C PRO A 986 14.88 -9.69 21.93
N GLU A 987 14.70 -10.58 22.90
CA GLU A 987 14.10 -11.91 22.67
C GLU A 987 12.60 -11.86 22.35
N GLY A 988 11.88 -10.86 22.84
CA GLY A 988 10.51 -10.59 22.44
C GLY A 988 10.35 -9.46 21.42
N ASN A 989 11.40 -9.08 20.68
CA ASN A 989 11.25 -8.11 19.58
C ASN A 989 10.39 -8.68 18.43
N VAL A 990 9.73 -7.83 17.65
CA VAL A 990 8.96 -8.25 16.46
C VAL A 990 9.79 -9.02 15.42
N ASN A 991 11.12 -8.83 15.39
CA ASN A 991 12.06 -9.66 14.62
C ASN A 991 12.16 -11.14 15.07
N ASN A 992 11.68 -11.45 16.27
CA ASN A 992 11.56 -12.80 16.81
C ASN A 992 10.09 -13.07 17.22
N PRO A 993 9.17 -13.18 16.25
CA PRO A 993 7.74 -13.26 16.53
C PRO A 993 7.37 -14.52 17.32
N ASP A 994 8.13 -15.61 17.18
CA ASP A 994 8.00 -16.83 17.99
C ASP A 994 8.35 -16.54 19.46
N GLY A 995 9.47 -15.84 19.72
CA GLY A 995 9.87 -15.46 21.08
C GLY A 995 8.89 -14.50 21.73
N LEU A 996 8.43 -13.49 20.99
CA LEU A 996 7.38 -12.56 21.39
C LEU A 996 6.09 -13.30 21.78
N ALA A 997 5.56 -14.15 20.89
CA ALA A 997 4.34 -14.91 21.16
C ALA A 997 4.48 -15.84 22.39
N GLN A 998 5.64 -16.47 22.58
CA GLN A 998 5.89 -17.32 23.76
C GLN A 998 5.99 -16.50 25.07
N LEU A 999 6.53 -15.28 25.03
CA LEU A 999 6.53 -14.37 26.19
C LEU A 999 5.14 -13.84 26.51
N ILE A 1000 4.34 -13.47 25.50
CA ILE A 1000 2.93 -13.07 25.70
C ILE A 1000 2.14 -14.23 26.31
N ASN A 1001 2.29 -15.44 25.77
CA ASN A 1001 1.63 -16.64 26.31
C ASN A 1001 2.03 -16.94 27.76
N ALA A 1002 3.30 -16.74 28.13
CA ALA A 1002 3.75 -16.89 29.52
C ALA A 1002 3.07 -15.86 30.45
N GLY A 1003 2.96 -14.59 30.04
CA GLY A 1003 2.24 -13.56 30.79
C GLY A 1003 0.75 -13.85 30.93
N THR A 1004 0.08 -14.20 29.82
CA THR A 1004 -1.34 -14.57 29.81
C THR A 1004 -1.62 -15.80 30.67
N ALA A 1005 -0.78 -16.84 30.60
CA ALA A 1005 -0.91 -18.03 31.45
C ALA A 1005 -0.73 -17.70 32.94
N ALA A 1006 0.20 -16.81 33.29
CA ALA A 1006 0.37 -16.36 34.66
C ALA A 1006 -0.89 -15.67 35.21
N VAL A 1007 -1.49 -14.75 34.45
CA VAL A 1007 -2.76 -14.09 34.81
C VAL A 1007 -3.88 -15.11 34.99
N LYS A 1008 -4.14 -15.94 33.97
CA LYS A 1008 -5.24 -16.93 34.00
C LYS A 1008 -5.04 -18.03 35.04
N SER A 1009 -3.79 -18.30 35.49
CA SER A 1009 -3.50 -19.22 36.59
C SER A 1009 -3.97 -18.71 37.95
N VAL A 1010 -4.03 -17.38 38.13
CA VAL A 1010 -4.49 -16.74 39.37
C VAL A 1010 -5.99 -16.50 39.32
N ASP A 1011 -6.51 -16.02 38.19
CA ASP A 1011 -7.94 -15.90 37.97
C ASP A 1011 -8.30 -16.07 36.48
N PRO A 1012 -9.03 -17.14 36.10
CA PRO A 1012 -9.34 -17.39 34.69
C PRO A 1012 -10.39 -16.42 34.13
N ASN A 1013 -11.04 -15.60 34.96
CA ASN A 1013 -12.12 -14.69 34.53
C ASN A 1013 -11.62 -13.32 34.04
N VAL A 1014 -10.35 -12.98 34.31
CA VAL A 1014 -9.73 -11.72 33.87
C VAL A 1014 -9.76 -11.61 32.36
N VAL A 1015 -10.15 -10.44 31.83
CA VAL A 1015 -10.15 -10.15 30.40
C VAL A 1015 -8.72 -9.86 29.93
N MET A 1016 -8.26 -10.53 28.88
CA MET A 1016 -6.92 -10.30 28.30
C MET A 1016 -6.97 -9.35 27.12
N MET A 1017 -6.19 -8.27 27.18
CA MET A 1017 -6.02 -7.33 26.08
C MET A 1017 -4.72 -7.61 25.31
N LEU A 1018 -4.81 -7.64 23.98
CA LEU A 1018 -3.66 -7.53 23.09
C LEU A 1018 -3.58 -6.07 22.60
N HIS A 1019 -2.53 -5.34 22.99
CA HIS A 1019 -2.43 -3.88 22.79
C HIS A 1019 -1.46 -3.51 21.67
N VAL A 1020 -1.98 -2.88 20.62
CA VAL A 1020 -1.27 -2.44 19.41
C VAL A 1020 -1.24 -0.91 19.38
N ALA A 1021 -0.15 -0.30 18.90
CA ALA A 1021 -0.12 1.13 18.60
C ALA A 1021 -0.62 1.42 17.17
N LEU A 1022 -0.70 2.71 16.82
CA LEU A 1022 -0.99 3.18 15.47
C LEU A 1022 -2.40 2.83 14.97
N GLY A 1023 -3.43 3.03 15.80
CA GLY A 1023 -4.80 2.58 15.55
C GLY A 1023 -5.53 3.05 14.28
N GLY A 1024 -4.94 3.90 13.43
CA GLY A 1024 -5.42 4.15 12.05
C GLY A 1024 -4.68 3.36 10.96
N GLN A 1025 -3.58 2.65 11.28
CA GLN A 1025 -2.75 1.91 10.33
C GLN A 1025 -3.15 0.44 10.27
N ASN A 1026 -4.31 0.14 9.64
CA ASN A 1026 -4.89 -1.22 9.61
C ASN A 1026 -3.91 -2.33 9.19
N ASN A 1027 -3.02 -2.07 8.22
CA ASN A 1027 -2.04 -3.07 7.78
C ASN A 1027 -1.08 -3.50 8.92
N GLU A 1028 -0.69 -2.60 9.83
CA GLU A 1028 0.16 -2.91 10.98
C GLU A 1028 -0.60 -3.77 11.99
N SER A 1029 -1.80 -3.33 12.41
CA SER A 1029 -2.68 -4.07 13.33
C SER A 1029 -2.96 -5.49 12.79
N VAL A 1030 -3.37 -5.61 11.53
CA VAL A 1030 -3.70 -6.90 10.90
C VAL A 1030 -2.48 -7.81 10.80
N ASN A 1031 -1.33 -7.29 10.34
CA ASN A 1031 -0.10 -8.08 10.23
C ASN A 1031 0.33 -8.63 11.60
N PHE A 1032 0.38 -7.76 12.61
CA PHE A 1032 0.74 -8.15 13.96
C PHE A 1032 -0.22 -9.19 14.54
N ILE A 1033 -1.53 -8.96 14.45
CA ILE A 1033 -2.56 -9.84 15.02
C ILE A 1033 -2.59 -11.19 14.30
N ASP A 1034 -2.51 -11.23 12.96
CA ASP A 1034 -2.41 -12.48 12.20
C ASP A 1034 -1.16 -13.29 12.63
N ASN A 1035 -0.01 -12.63 12.79
CA ASN A 1035 1.23 -13.25 13.24
C ASN A 1035 1.15 -13.80 14.68
N MET A 1036 0.43 -13.11 15.58
CA MET A 1036 0.22 -13.57 16.97
C MET A 1036 -0.80 -14.73 17.04
N ILE A 1037 -1.90 -14.66 16.29
CA ILE A 1037 -2.90 -15.75 16.20
C ILE A 1037 -2.28 -17.02 15.62
N ALA A 1038 -1.45 -16.91 14.57
CA ALA A 1038 -0.74 -18.04 13.97
C ALA A 1038 0.18 -18.78 14.97
N ARG A 1039 0.62 -18.09 16.03
CA ARG A 1039 1.46 -18.62 17.12
C ARG A 1039 0.69 -19.02 18.38
N GLY A 1040 -0.64 -19.02 18.29
CA GLY A 1040 -1.52 -19.45 19.39
C GLY A 1040 -1.65 -18.45 20.53
N VAL A 1041 -1.34 -17.16 20.31
CA VAL A 1041 -1.56 -16.12 21.32
C VAL A 1041 -3.06 -15.98 21.61
N SER A 1042 -3.43 -16.12 22.87
CA SER A 1042 -4.83 -16.04 23.32
C SER A 1042 -5.12 -14.68 23.97
N PHE A 1043 -6.15 -13.99 23.46
CA PHE A 1043 -6.62 -12.70 23.95
C PHE A 1043 -8.14 -12.58 23.78
N ASP A 1044 -8.76 -11.69 24.56
CA ASP A 1044 -10.20 -11.49 24.64
C ASP A 1044 -10.63 -10.21 23.88
N VAL A 1045 -9.85 -9.13 24.02
CA VAL A 1045 -10.09 -7.79 23.43
C VAL A 1045 -8.84 -7.28 22.71
N ILE A 1046 -9.03 -6.54 21.61
CA ILE A 1046 -7.95 -5.79 20.94
C ILE A 1046 -7.92 -4.38 21.52
N GLY A 1047 -6.77 -3.95 22.02
CA GLY A 1047 -6.50 -2.58 22.44
C GLY A 1047 -5.73 -1.85 21.34
N GLU A 1048 -6.15 -0.63 20.99
CA GLU A 1048 -5.46 0.24 20.02
C GLU A 1048 -5.04 1.56 20.69
N SER A 1049 -3.83 2.03 20.46
CA SER A 1049 -3.45 3.42 20.75
C SER A 1049 -3.72 4.31 19.55
N TYR A 1050 -4.47 5.40 19.72
CA TYR A 1050 -4.77 6.35 18.66
C TYR A 1050 -4.56 7.79 19.12
N TYR A 1051 -3.51 8.41 18.59
CA TYR A 1051 -3.23 9.83 18.75
C TYR A 1051 -3.48 10.52 17.39
N PRO A 1052 -4.55 11.34 17.23
CA PRO A 1052 -4.96 11.92 15.94
C PRO A 1052 -3.89 12.73 15.20
N LYS A 1053 -2.86 13.18 15.92
CA LYS A 1053 -1.73 13.96 15.38
C LYS A 1053 -0.70 13.10 14.63
N TRP A 1054 -0.63 11.79 14.90
CA TRP A 1054 0.41 10.90 14.37
C TRP A 1054 -0.13 9.58 13.78
N HIS A 1055 -1.28 9.09 14.25
CA HIS A 1055 -1.77 7.74 13.97
C HIS A 1055 -2.80 7.67 12.81
N GLY A 1056 -2.78 8.65 11.91
CA GLY A 1056 -3.76 8.79 10.83
C GLY A 1056 -5.00 9.61 11.23
N THR A 1057 -6.01 9.62 10.36
CA THR A 1057 -7.26 10.38 10.55
C THR A 1057 -8.31 9.61 11.37
N LEU A 1058 -9.37 10.31 11.78
CA LEU A 1058 -10.52 9.70 12.46
C LEU A 1058 -11.24 8.66 11.58
N ASP A 1059 -11.19 8.80 10.26
CA ASP A 1059 -11.75 7.82 9.34
C ASP A 1059 -10.85 6.59 9.23
N ASP A 1060 -9.52 6.77 9.23
CA ASP A 1060 -8.57 5.65 9.27
C ASP A 1060 -8.74 4.81 10.55
N LEU A 1061 -8.94 5.46 11.71
CA LEU A 1061 -9.30 4.76 12.96
C LEU A 1061 -10.60 3.96 12.80
N ARG A 1062 -11.66 4.58 12.27
CA ARG A 1062 -12.97 3.93 12.14
C ARG A 1062 -12.90 2.73 11.19
N ASP A 1063 -12.21 2.89 10.07
CA ASP A 1063 -12.05 1.84 9.07
C ASP A 1063 -11.19 0.68 9.60
N ASN A 1064 -10.10 0.97 10.34
CA ASN A 1064 -9.32 -0.05 11.03
C ASN A 1064 -10.17 -0.84 12.04
N LEU A 1065 -10.85 -0.16 12.98
CA LEU A 1065 -11.67 -0.83 13.99
C LEU A 1065 -12.79 -1.68 13.38
N ASN A 1066 -13.40 -1.23 12.28
CA ASN A 1066 -14.39 -2.02 11.53
C ASN A 1066 -13.80 -3.28 10.89
N ASP A 1067 -12.63 -3.19 10.25
CA ASP A 1067 -11.95 -4.37 9.69
C ASP A 1067 -11.56 -5.36 10.81
N LEU A 1068 -10.98 -4.88 11.90
CA LEU A 1068 -10.56 -5.73 13.02
C LEU A 1068 -11.73 -6.52 13.63
N ILE A 1069 -12.91 -5.90 13.82
CA ILE A 1069 -14.09 -6.64 14.31
C ILE A 1069 -14.64 -7.63 13.27
N GLN A 1070 -14.59 -7.29 11.98
CA GLN A 1070 -15.07 -8.16 10.90
C GLN A 1070 -14.15 -9.36 10.68
N ARG A 1071 -12.83 -9.15 10.81
CA ARG A 1071 -11.76 -10.12 10.57
C ARG A 1071 -11.59 -11.09 11.73
N TYR A 1072 -11.61 -10.59 12.97
CA TYR A 1072 -11.30 -11.39 14.17
C TYR A 1072 -12.51 -11.72 15.05
N ASN A 1073 -13.65 -11.04 14.86
CA ASN A 1073 -14.84 -11.14 15.73
C ASN A 1073 -14.53 -10.89 17.23
N LYS A 1074 -13.51 -10.08 17.50
CA LYS A 1074 -13.10 -9.65 18.84
C LYS A 1074 -13.77 -8.34 19.23
N ASP A 1075 -13.75 -8.07 20.52
CA ASP A 1075 -14.12 -6.75 21.04
C ASP A 1075 -12.93 -5.80 20.83
N VAL A 1076 -13.18 -4.49 20.69
CA VAL A 1076 -12.13 -3.47 20.47
C VAL A 1076 -12.25 -2.30 21.46
N ILE A 1077 -11.11 -1.77 21.92
CA ILE A 1077 -11.00 -0.62 22.83
C ILE A 1077 -9.87 0.30 22.32
N VAL A 1078 -10.09 1.62 22.28
CA VAL A 1078 -8.98 2.57 22.11
C VAL A 1078 -8.40 2.85 23.49
N VAL A 1079 -7.37 2.09 23.85
CA VAL A 1079 -6.83 2.02 25.23
C VAL A 1079 -5.84 3.15 25.53
N GLU A 1080 -5.39 3.87 24.51
CA GLU A 1080 -4.73 5.17 24.69
C GLU A 1080 -5.18 6.17 23.61
N TYR A 1081 -5.55 7.37 24.04
CA TYR A 1081 -5.73 8.56 23.21
C TYR A 1081 -5.61 9.81 24.09
N SER A 1082 -5.43 10.99 23.49
CA SER A 1082 -5.36 12.26 24.22
C SER A 1082 -6.33 13.32 23.68
N ALA A 1083 -6.29 13.56 22.37
CA ALA A 1083 -7.06 14.59 21.67
C ALA A 1083 -8.40 14.07 21.09
N LEU A 1084 -9.27 15.01 20.68
CA LEU A 1084 -10.56 14.74 20.01
C LEU A 1084 -11.48 13.80 20.82
N LYS A 1085 -11.68 14.17 22.10
CA LYS A 1085 -12.28 13.31 23.13
C LYS A 1085 -13.67 12.80 22.76
N SER A 1086 -14.55 13.66 22.25
CA SER A 1086 -15.92 13.26 21.88
C SER A 1086 -15.92 12.39 20.61
N GLU A 1087 -15.09 12.73 19.64
CA GLU A 1087 -15.01 12.08 18.34
C GLU A 1087 -14.44 10.67 18.44
N VAL A 1088 -13.33 10.49 19.18
CA VAL A 1088 -12.71 9.17 19.41
C VAL A 1088 -13.65 8.27 20.20
N ASN A 1089 -14.28 8.77 21.27
CA ASN A 1089 -15.27 7.98 22.01
C ASN A 1089 -16.45 7.58 21.12
N LYS A 1090 -17.01 8.53 20.36
CA LYS A 1090 -18.12 8.27 19.47
C LYS A 1090 -17.78 7.21 18.43
N ILE A 1091 -16.60 7.31 17.79
CA ILE A 1091 -16.17 6.33 16.78
C ILE A 1091 -16.12 4.93 17.38
N VAL A 1092 -15.52 4.76 18.56
CA VAL A 1092 -15.41 3.43 19.18
C VAL A 1092 -16.77 2.91 19.61
N PHE A 1093 -17.60 3.70 20.31
CA PHE A 1093 -18.90 3.21 20.78
C PHE A 1093 -19.94 3.01 19.67
N ASP A 1094 -19.82 3.70 18.52
CA ASP A 1094 -20.68 3.49 17.35
C ASP A 1094 -20.26 2.27 16.48
N ILE A 1095 -19.16 1.56 16.82
CA ILE A 1095 -18.71 0.36 16.08
C ILE A 1095 -19.82 -0.74 16.09
N PRO A 1096 -20.14 -1.36 14.92
CA PRO A 1096 -21.23 -2.31 14.80
C PRO A 1096 -21.21 -3.49 15.78
N ASN A 1097 -22.38 -4.11 15.96
CA ASN A 1097 -22.59 -5.30 16.79
C ASN A 1097 -22.19 -5.14 18.27
N SER A 1098 -22.13 -3.89 18.77
CA SER A 1098 -21.68 -3.55 20.13
C SER A 1098 -20.28 -4.09 20.46
N LYS A 1099 -19.40 -4.17 19.44
CA LYS A 1099 -18.03 -4.68 19.55
C LYS A 1099 -17.02 -3.65 20.01
N GLY A 1100 -17.25 -2.37 19.74
CA GLY A 1100 -16.49 -1.30 20.38
C GLY A 1100 -16.90 -1.14 21.84
N LYS A 1101 -15.97 -1.41 22.75
CA LYS A 1101 -16.22 -1.40 24.20
C LYS A 1101 -15.83 -0.10 24.88
N GLY A 1102 -15.10 0.78 24.20
CA GLY A 1102 -14.90 2.16 24.64
C GLY A 1102 -13.45 2.59 24.64
N THR A 1103 -13.10 3.54 25.52
CA THR A 1103 -11.82 4.24 25.45
C THR A 1103 -11.15 4.42 26.81
N CYS A 1104 -9.85 4.68 26.80
CA CYS A 1104 -9.10 5.11 27.97
C CYS A 1104 -8.23 6.32 27.63
N ILE A 1105 -8.48 7.47 28.28
CA ILE A 1105 -7.67 8.66 28.06
C ILE A 1105 -6.30 8.50 28.73
N TRP A 1106 -5.27 8.86 27.98
CA TRP A 1106 -3.89 8.86 28.39
C TRP A 1106 -3.57 10.06 29.31
N GLU A 1107 -3.13 9.76 30.54
CA GLU A 1107 -2.60 10.73 31.52
C GLU A 1107 -3.37 12.07 31.68
N PRO A 1108 -4.71 12.06 31.87
CA PRO A 1108 -5.52 13.26 31.88
C PRO A 1108 -5.23 14.20 33.07
N LEU A 1109 -4.34 13.83 33.99
CA LEU A 1109 -3.92 14.64 35.14
C LEU A 1109 -2.72 15.55 34.82
N SER A 1110 -1.87 15.18 33.84
CA SER A 1110 -0.50 15.73 33.73
C SER A 1110 -0.04 16.09 32.32
N THR A 1111 -0.64 15.54 31.25
CA THR A 1111 -0.13 15.69 29.87
C THR A 1111 -0.95 16.68 29.02
N TRP A 1112 -0.79 16.60 27.70
CA TRP A 1112 -1.44 17.44 26.70
C TRP A 1112 -2.96 17.19 26.70
N GLU A 1113 -3.75 18.26 26.62
CA GLU A 1113 -5.21 18.24 26.84
C GLU A 1113 -5.69 17.58 28.16
N LYS A 1114 -4.89 17.68 29.22
CA LYS A 1114 -5.30 17.29 30.58
C LYS A 1114 -6.60 17.97 31.04
N VAL A 1115 -7.38 17.22 31.82
CA VAL A 1115 -8.69 17.66 32.36
C VAL A 1115 -8.57 18.44 33.69
N PHE A 1116 -7.34 18.57 34.22
CA PHE A 1116 -6.98 19.41 35.36
C PHE A 1116 -5.91 20.44 34.99
N ASP A 1117 -5.93 21.63 35.59
CA ASP A 1117 -4.93 22.69 35.38
C ASP A 1117 -3.56 22.35 36.03
N ASN A 1118 -2.62 23.29 36.05
CA ASN A 1118 -1.32 23.10 36.72
C ASN A 1118 -1.42 23.06 38.26
N ASN A 1119 -2.57 23.41 38.83
CA ASN A 1119 -2.85 23.48 40.25
C ASN A 1119 -3.80 22.36 40.73
N GLY A 1120 -4.13 21.39 39.86
CA GLY A 1120 -5.07 20.30 40.16
C GLY A 1120 -6.56 20.69 40.15
N LYS A 1121 -6.94 21.83 39.57
CA LYS A 1121 -8.35 22.23 39.43
C LYS A 1121 -8.93 21.66 38.14
N SER A 1122 -10.12 21.07 38.19
CA SER A 1122 -10.82 20.61 36.99
C SER A 1122 -11.06 21.76 35.99
N ASN A 1123 -11.04 21.43 34.71
CA ASN A 1123 -11.31 22.37 33.62
C ASN A 1123 -12.48 21.89 32.75
N ALA A 1124 -12.83 22.68 31.72
CA ALA A 1124 -13.97 22.39 30.85
C ALA A 1124 -13.88 21.05 30.09
N LEU A 1125 -12.68 20.50 29.89
CA LEU A 1125 -12.50 19.19 29.23
C LEU A 1125 -12.98 18.03 30.11
N LEU A 1126 -13.01 18.19 31.44
CA LEU A 1126 -13.56 17.16 32.33
C LEU A 1126 -15.08 17.02 32.12
N LEU A 1127 -15.79 18.15 31.96
CA LEU A 1127 -17.24 18.18 31.78
C LEU A 1127 -17.72 17.50 30.49
N MET A 1128 -16.84 17.34 29.48
CA MET A 1128 -17.15 16.56 28.28
C MET A 1128 -17.44 15.09 28.61
N TYR A 1129 -16.84 14.55 29.69
CA TYR A 1129 -17.04 13.17 30.10
C TYR A 1129 -18.40 12.91 30.78
N ASP A 1130 -19.04 13.94 31.36
CA ASP A 1130 -20.44 13.86 31.81
C ASP A 1130 -21.36 13.50 30.63
N GLU A 1131 -21.15 14.16 29.48
CA GLU A 1131 -21.94 13.93 28.26
C GLU A 1131 -21.61 12.57 27.62
N ILE A 1132 -20.32 12.24 27.47
CA ILE A 1132 -19.86 10.95 26.90
C ILE A 1132 -20.36 9.77 27.74
N SER A 1133 -20.24 9.84 29.08
CA SER A 1133 -20.70 8.78 29.98
C SER A 1133 -22.21 8.59 29.88
N LYS A 1134 -22.97 9.69 29.85
CA LYS A 1134 -24.44 9.68 29.68
C LYS A 1134 -24.87 9.17 28.29
N GLU A 1135 -24.10 9.45 27.23
CA GLU A 1135 -24.44 8.98 25.88
C GLU A 1135 -24.16 7.48 25.70
N PHE A 1136 -23.02 6.99 26.18
CA PHE A 1136 -22.51 5.67 25.79
C PHE A 1136 -22.39 4.65 26.93
N VAL A 1137 -22.17 5.06 28.17
CA VAL A 1137 -21.88 4.15 29.30
C VAL A 1137 -23.11 3.88 30.17
N GLN A 1138 -23.95 4.91 30.39
CA GLN A 1138 -25.13 4.85 31.26
C GLN A 1138 -26.41 4.34 30.54
N LYS A 1139 -26.32 4.04 29.24
CA LYS A 1139 -27.35 3.36 28.43
C LYS A 1139 -26.97 1.91 28.18
#